data_AF-A0AAW8R6E7-F1
#
_entry.id   AF-A0AAW8R6E7-F1
#
_cell.length_a   1.000
_cell.length_b   1.000
_cell.length_c   1.000
_cell.angle_alpha   90.00
_cell.angle_beta   90.00
_cell.angle_gamma   90.00
#
_symmetry.space_group_name_H-M   'P 1'
#
loop_
_entity.id
_entity.type
_entity.pdbx_description
1 polymer ?
#
loop_
_entity_poly.entity_id
_entity_poly.type
_entity_poly.pdbx_seq_one_letter_code
_entity_poly.pdbx_strand_id
1 'polypeptide(L)'
;MSKSSSPISCRATCSTRMTVLGLFQLSALAVSVSACASPLNIQQEAPAGIAQENEVVIVQPGAPGKANKTLSAQDATKIASTSYTIDDVLFMQNMIPHHGQAVDMAVLVADRTNNKEIIDISGRIEKSQADEIAFMRDWLEQRSEATDIDHSMHMDHSLMGMATGAQMKLLAESSGVDFDRLFLQLMIPHHEGAVRMVDDLLSQPGSAYDPVLYDFVNDIVNDQNAEITRMNGLLANLSSDPRVGLKAGFHDPDVAMSNIELVRSLPRPSGFFDPENPSNLPPVIMPDQAEEADSNRENETGGDAKTEWGERWPLLSFWNTDMAFSKDLMIAGNYHGFNIYKLDNEGLPSLASSVVCPGGQGDVSIVGDLLIMSVEQTRGRVDCGLQGISEDISRERFRGLRIFDISDITSPIQVGQVQTCRGSHTHSIVSSDDDSIVVYNSGTAGVRDEKELAGCIGDIPGDDRTALFRIDVIEIPVKAPQNARITSSPAVFADDEGRLSGLWRGGDHGEGTQHTEWTDQCHDITVFPALKIAAGACSGNGILLDISEPLNPVRIDEVSDPGFAYWHSATFNNDGTKVLFTDEWGGGTQPRCRASDPKTWGANAFYDVIEGKMSFQSYYKIDAPQSDTENCVAHNGSVVPVPGRDIFVQAWYQGGLSVIDFTETADPTEIAFFDRGPIHAERKVIAGFWSTYWYNGKIYGTAILRGLDVMELQVSEHLSANELAAAKLADMGDTFNPQQQFEVTWPVEPVIGLAYLDQFDRDGGLDKANSTLARELLSQVQVMLDENKSDKQLATSLQKLAAALRTNNNNLNSQKRITKLKELLQGLASRLV
;
A
#
# COMPACT_ATOMS: atom_id res chain seq x y z
N MET A 1 -36.52 50.32 -4.94
CA MET A 1 -37.10 51.46 -5.70
C MET A 1 -36.00 52.13 -6.53
N SER A 2 -36.35 52.74 -7.67
CA SER A 2 -35.65 53.83 -8.40
C SER A 2 -34.10 53.99 -8.33
N LYS A 3 -33.46 53.71 -9.48
CA LYS A 3 -32.54 54.60 -10.25
C LYS A 3 -31.50 55.50 -9.54
N SER A 4 -30.22 55.23 -9.80
CA SER A 4 -29.19 56.21 -10.28
C SER A 4 -27.82 55.52 -10.46
N SER A 5 -26.85 55.92 -11.29
CA SER A 5 -26.78 56.36 -12.70
C SER A 5 -25.41 57.02 -12.96
N SER A 6 -24.50 56.34 -13.68
CA SER A 6 -23.51 56.95 -14.61
C SER A 6 -22.34 57.80 -14.03
N PRO A 7 -21.29 58.19 -14.83
CA PRO A 7 -20.64 57.50 -15.98
C PRO A 7 -19.08 57.69 -16.11
N ILE A 8 -18.47 57.07 -17.15
CA ILE A 8 -17.30 57.55 -17.96
C ILE A 8 -15.92 57.62 -17.22
N SER A 9 -14.78 57.16 -17.78
CA SER A 9 -14.30 56.99 -19.18
C SER A 9 -13.45 55.67 -19.31
N CYS A 10 -12.56 55.35 -20.28
CA CYS A 10 -11.90 56.10 -21.37
C CYS A 10 -11.48 55.24 -22.61
N ARG A 11 -10.42 55.68 -23.32
CA ARG A 11 -9.82 55.25 -24.61
C ARG A 11 -8.70 54.21 -24.44
N ALA A 12 -8.59 53.14 -25.25
CA ALA A 12 -8.18 53.01 -26.68
C ALA A 12 -6.63 52.87 -26.85
N THR A 13 -6.06 52.17 -27.84
CA THR A 13 -6.42 52.04 -29.28
C THR A 13 -6.14 50.65 -29.91
N CYS A 14 -6.58 50.47 -31.16
CA CYS A 14 -6.22 49.37 -32.07
C CYS A 14 -5.82 49.95 -33.45
N SER A 15 -5.06 49.21 -34.27
CA SER A 15 -4.79 49.53 -35.69
C SER A 15 -4.67 48.27 -36.54
N THR A 16 -4.78 48.39 -37.86
CA THR A 16 -5.32 47.32 -38.74
C THR A 16 -4.67 47.31 -40.13
N ARG A 17 -4.90 46.22 -40.90
CA ARG A 17 -4.85 46.04 -42.40
C ARG A 17 -3.76 45.06 -42.90
N MET A 18 -3.90 44.41 -44.06
CA MET A 18 -4.94 44.52 -45.12
C MET A 18 -5.26 43.18 -45.84
N THR A 19 -6.40 43.12 -46.53
CA THR A 19 -6.94 41.97 -47.28
C THR A 19 -6.80 42.16 -48.80
N VAL A 20 -6.74 41.08 -49.60
CA VAL A 20 -6.98 41.05 -51.06
C VAL A 20 -7.82 39.81 -51.43
N LEU A 21 -8.62 39.90 -52.51
CA LEU A 21 -9.63 38.91 -52.94
C LEU A 21 -9.13 37.97 -54.06
N GLY A 22 -9.82 36.84 -54.22
CA GLY A 22 -9.86 35.98 -55.43
C GLY A 22 -11.26 35.39 -55.65
N LEU A 23 -11.68 35.12 -56.89
CA LEU A 23 -13.09 34.87 -57.27
C LEU A 23 -13.29 33.64 -58.19
N PHE A 24 -14.41 32.92 -57.98
CA PHE A 24 -15.19 32.11 -58.96
C PHE A 24 -14.48 30.83 -59.52
N GLN A 25 -15.16 29.77 -60.00
CA GLN A 25 -16.50 29.63 -60.59
C GLN A 25 -17.28 28.38 -60.11
N LEU A 26 -18.59 28.32 -60.43
CA LEU A 26 -19.41 27.09 -60.42
C LEU A 26 -19.37 26.38 -61.78
N SER A 27 -19.56 25.05 -61.76
CA SER A 27 -20.18 24.31 -62.86
C SER A 27 -21.06 23.19 -62.30
N ALA A 28 -22.16 22.85 -62.97
CA ALA A 28 -23.15 21.90 -62.48
C ALA A 28 -23.62 20.96 -63.59
N LEU A 29 -23.78 19.67 -63.25
CA LEU A 29 -24.53 18.69 -64.03
C LEU A 29 -25.58 18.05 -63.12
N ALA A 30 -26.77 17.77 -63.69
CA ALA A 30 -27.87 17.11 -62.98
C ALA A 30 -28.57 16.12 -63.91
N VAL A 31 -28.76 14.87 -63.45
CA VAL A 31 -29.55 13.84 -64.15
C VAL A 31 -30.32 12.97 -63.15
N SER A 32 -31.64 12.91 -63.35
CA SER A 32 -32.65 11.95 -62.84
C SER A 32 -32.65 11.52 -61.35
N VAL A 33 -33.79 11.80 -60.69
CA VAL A 33 -34.28 11.06 -59.52
C VAL A 33 -35.04 9.81 -59.98
N SER A 34 -34.94 8.70 -59.23
CA SER A 34 -35.98 7.68 -59.14
C SER A 34 -36.10 7.23 -57.69
N ALA A 35 -37.31 6.90 -57.22
CA ALA A 35 -37.63 6.87 -55.79
C ALA A 35 -37.95 5.47 -55.25
N CYS A 36 -37.47 5.21 -54.04
CA CYS A 36 -38.05 4.27 -53.07
C CYS A 36 -37.97 4.92 -51.69
N ALA A 37 -39.01 4.79 -50.87
CA ALA A 37 -39.12 5.48 -49.60
C ALA A 37 -39.05 4.51 -48.41
N SER A 38 -38.30 4.89 -47.38
CA SER A 38 -38.34 4.36 -46.01
C SER A 38 -37.70 5.40 -45.08
N PRO A 39 -38.08 5.46 -43.78
CA PRO A 39 -37.76 6.61 -42.95
C PRO A 39 -36.29 6.64 -42.49
N LEU A 40 -35.70 7.83 -42.53
CA LEU A 40 -34.42 8.12 -41.87
C LEU A 40 -34.66 8.27 -40.36
N ASN A 41 -34.12 7.33 -39.59
CA ASN A 41 -33.95 7.52 -38.15
C ASN A 41 -32.71 8.41 -37.93
N ILE A 42 -32.82 9.48 -37.14
CA ILE A 42 -31.69 10.39 -36.89
C ILE A 42 -30.83 9.79 -35.77
N GLN A 43 -29.81 9.02 -36.15
CA GLN A 43 -28.68 8.78 -35.26
C GLN A 43 -27.71 9.96 -35.35
N GLN A 44 -27.38 10.52 -34.19
CA GLN A 44 -26.42 11.61 -34.05
C GLN A 44 -25.02 11.00 -33.91
N GLU A 45 -24.23 11.05 -34.97
CA GLU A 45 -22.87 10.48 -34.97
C GLU A 45 -21.99 11.20 -33.93
N ALA A 46 -21.46 10.43 -32.97
CA ALA A 46 -20.37 10.87 -32.12
C ALA A 46 -19.06 10.94 -32.95
N PRO A 47 -18.15 11.90 -32.67
CA PRO A 47 -16.92 12.04 -33.45
C PRO A 47 -15.97 10.87 -33.19
N ALA A 48 -15.76 10.02 -34.19
CA ALA A 48 -14.78 8.95 -34.13
C ALA A 48 -13.35 9.52 -34.13
N GLY A 49 -12.58 9.26 -33.07
CA GLY A 49 -11.19 9.69 -32.98
C GLY A 49 -10.43 9.11 -31.78
N ILE A 50 -9.18 8.70 -32.05
CA ILE A 50 -8.17 8.16 -31.11
C ILE A 50 -8.37 6.68 -30.74
N ALA A 51 -7.23 6.00 -30.51
CA ALA A 51 -7.05 4.61 -30.06
C ALA A 51 -7.41 3.50 -31.07
N GLN A 52 -6.44 3.16 -31.94
CA GLN A 52 -6.27 1.77 -32.37
C GLN A 52 -5.38 1.10 -31.32
N GLU A 53 -5.99 0.51 -30.29
CA GLU A 53 -5.26 -0.30 -29.32
C GLU A 53 -4.71 -1.56 -30.03
N ASN A 54 -3.45 -1.90 -29.78
CA ASN A 54 -3.01 -3.27 -29.97
C ASN A 54 -3.62 -4.08 -28.83
N GLU A 55 -4.43 -5.10 -29.11
CA GLU A 55 -4.92 -6.02 -28.08
C GLU A 55 -3.73 -6.64 -27.35
N VAL A 56 -3.52 -6.24 -26.09
CA VAL A 56 -2.48 -6.80 -25.23
C VAL A 56 -2.84 -8.23 -24.90
N VAL A 57 -1.87 -9.14 -25.00
CA VAL A 57 -2.10 -10.57 -24.79
C VAL A 57 -2.36 -10.85 -23.32
N ILE A 58 -3.58 -11.30 -23.01
CA ILE A 58 -3.93 -11.84 -21.70
C ILE A 58 -3.68 -13.35 -21.72
N VAL A 59 -2.81 -13.81 -20.81
CA VAL A 59 -2.30 -15.18 -20.76
C VAL A 59 -2.75 -15.85 -19.47
N GLN A 60 -3.30 -17.06 -19.56
CA GLN A 60 -3.45 -17.98 -18.43
C GLN A 60 -2.39 -19.08 -18.55
N PRO A 61 -1.39 -19.13 -17.65
CA PRO A 61 -0.46 -20.25 -17.58
C PRO A 61 -1.16 -21.57 -17.27
N GLY A 62 -0.56 -22.68 -17.71
CA GLY A 62 -0.93 -24.00 -17.22
C GLY A 62 -0.16 -24.37 -15.95
N ALA A 63 -0.44 -25.55 -15.39
CA ALA A 63 0.41 -26.16 -14.35
C ALA A 63 1.88 -26.29 -14.82
N PRO A 64 2.87 -26.44 -13.92
CA PRO A 64 4.29 -26.45 -14.26
C PRO A 64 4.66 -27.30 -15.51
N GLY A 65 5.29 -26.64 -16.49
CA GLY A 65 5.68 -27.24 -17.76
C GLY A 65 4.49 -27.68 -18.62
N LYS A 66 3.38 -26.93 -18.62
CA LYS A 66 2.24 -27.08 -19.53
C LYS A 66 2.05 -25.83 -20.37
N ALA A 67 1.39 -25.98 -21.52
CA ALA A 67 1.14 -24.88 -22.43
C ALA A 67 0.10 -23.89 -21.85
N ASN A 68 0.34 -22.61 -22.11
CA ASN A 68 -0.55 -21.51 -21.75
C ASN A 68 -1.83 -21.52 -22.60
N LYS A 69 -2.81 -20.71 -22.17
CA LYS A 69 -4.00 -20.33 -22.94
C LYS A 69 -4.05 -18.81 -23.07
N THR A 70 -4.54 -18.30 -24.17
CA THR A 70 -4.94 -16.88 -24.29
C THR A 70 -6.37 -16.73 -23.77
N LEU A 71 -6.65 -15.66 -23.02
CA LEU A 71 -7.99 -15.31 -22.54
C LEU A 71 -8.49 -14.03 -23.24
N SER A 72 -9.82 -13.85 -23.31
CA SER A 72 -10.38 -12.51 -23.48
C SER A 72 -10.44 -11.78 -22.14
N ALA A 73 -10.52 -10.45 -22.14
CA ALA A 73 -10.69 -9.66 -20.92
C ALA A 73 -11.96 -10.05 -20.14
N GLN A 74 -13.02 -10.50 -20.84
CA GLN A 74 -14.25 -11.00 -20.21
C GLN A 74 -14.08 -12.41 -19.62
N ASP A 75 -13.20 -13.25 -20.16
CA ASP A 75 -12.94 -14.58 -19.58
C ASP A 75 -12.07 -14.48 -18.32
N ALA A 76 -11.20 -13.47 -18.24
CA ALA A 76 -10.36 -13.20 -17.08
C ALA A 76 -11.15 -12.83 -15.80
N THR A 77 -12.37 -12.30 -15.92
CA THR A 77 -13.15 -11.77 -14.78
C THR A 77 -14.32 -12.65 -14.32
N LYS A 78 -14.68 -13.71 -15.06
CA LYS A 78 -15.91 -14.53 -14.91
C LYS A 78 -16.09 -15.33 -13.60
N ILE A 79 -15.26 -15.13 -12.58
CA ILE A 79 -15.17 -15.95 -11.36
C ILE A 79 -16.09 -15.45 -10.23
N ALA A 80 -16.55 -14.19 -10.29
CA ALA A 80 -17.08 -13.44 -9.14
C ALA A 80 -18.53 -13.80 -8.69
N SER A 81 -18.88 -15.07 -8.47
CA SER A 81 -20.27 -15.46 -8.13
C SER A 81 -20.51 -16.87 -7.50
N THR A 82 -20.46 -17.04 -6.16
CA THR A 82 -21.23 -18.06 -5.39
C THR A 82 -21.20 -17.83 -3.85
N SER A 83 -21.97 -18.59 -3.05
CA SER A 83 -22.73 -18.09 -1.88
C SER A 83 -22.45 -18.64 -0.44
N TYR A 84 -23.30 -18.22 0.53
CA TYR A 84 -23.08 -18.07 1.99
C TYR A 84 -22.88 -19.31 2.89
N THR A 85 -22.46 -19.06 4.16
CA THR A 85 -21.98 -20.05 5.15
C THR A 85 -22.65 -19.93 6.56
N ILE A 86 -21.96 -20.35 7.63
CA ILE A 86 -22.54 -20.61 8.97
C ILE A 86 -22.25 -19.52 10.00
N ASP A 87 -21.16 -18.77 9.83
CA ASP A 87 -20.70 -17.73 10.75
C ASP A 87 -21.71 -16.57 10.82
N ASP A 88 -22.43 -16.36 9.73
CA ASP A 88 -23.68 -15.61 9.56
C ASP A 88 -24.65 -15.74 10.74
N VAL A 89 -24.86 -16.96 11.24
CA VAL A 89 -25.79 -17.26 12.34
C VAL A 89 -25.21 -16.82 13.69
N LEU A 90 -23.90 -17.01 13.89
CA LEU A 90 -23.20 -16.67 15.13
C LEU A 90 -23.08 -15.15 15.32
N PHE A 91 -22.86 -14.39 14.24
CA PHE A 91 -22.85 -12.92 14.30
C PHE A 91 -24.19 -12.37 14.80
N MET A 92 -25.30 -12.80 14.19
CA MET A 92 -26.64 -12.29 14.52
C MET A 92 -27.02 -12.56 15.98
N GLN A 93 -26.60 -13.70 16.53
CA GLN A 93 -26.81 -14.04 17.94
C GLN A 93 -25.96 -13.19 18.91
N ASN A 94 -24.74 -12.79 18.52
CA ASN A 94 -23.84 -12.00 19.35
C ASN A 94 -24.10 -10.48 19.28
N MET A 95 -24.65 -9.99 18.16
CA MET A 95 -24.90 -8.55 17.96
C MET A 95 -26.19 -8.05 18.67
N ILE A 96 -27.19 -8.91 18.88
CA ILE A 96 -28.40 -8.61 19.68
C ILE A 96 -28.08 -8.04 21.09
N PRO A 97 -27.25 -8.69 21.94
CA PRO A 97 -26.91 -8.16 23.26
C PRO A 97 -25.95 -6.95 23.21
N HIS A 98 -25.23 -6.74 22.10
CA HIS A 98 -24.36 -5.58 21.89
C HIS A 98 -25.19 -4.30 21.73
N HIS A 99 -26.09 -4.29 20.75
CA HIS A 99 -26.98 -3.15 20.49
C HIS A 99 -27.87 -2.79 21.70
N GLY A 100 -28.22 -3.78 22.53
CA GLY A 100 -28.97 -3.54 23.77
C GLY A 100 -28.26 -2.57 24.73
N GLN A 101 -26.92 -2.56 24.77
CA GLN A 101 -26.17 -1.63 25.62
C GLN A 101 -26.07 -0.21 25.02
N ALA A 102 -26.03 -0.07 23.70
CA ALA A 102 -26.09 1.23 23.04
C ALA A 102 -27.40 1.98 23.40
N VAL A 103 -28.53 1.26 23.41
CA VAL A 103 -29.83 1.79 23.83
C VAL A 103 -29.82 2.19 25.31
N ASP A 104 -29.31 1.34 26.21
CA ASP A 104 -29.17 1.66 27.64
C ASP A 104 -28.31 2.92 27.90
N MET A 105 -27.29 3.18 27.08
CA MET A 105 -26.49 4.41 27.14
C MET A 105 -27.23 5.63 26.58
N ALA A 106 -27.92 5.47 25.43
CA ALA A 106 -28.63 6.57 24.75
C ALA A 106 -29.78 7.15 25.58
N VAL A 107 -30.54 6.30 26.27
CA VAL A 107 -31.69 6.69 27.13
C VAL A 107 -31.29 7.64 28.27
N LEU A 108 -30.01 7.63 28.71
CA LEU A 108 -29.53 8.52 29.77
C LEU A 108 -29.40 9.99 29.32
N VAL A 109 -29.25 10.27 28.02
CA VAL A 109 -28.77 11.56 27.52
C VAL A 109 -29.76 12.71 27.77
N ALA A 110 -31.05 12.48 27.54
CA ALA A 110 -32.10 13.51 27.63
C ALA A 110 -32.24 14.13 29.04
N ASP A 111 -31.89 13.36 30.08
CA ASP A 111 -31.97 13.75 31.49
C ASP A 111 -30.60 14.24 32.04
N ARG A 112 -29.58 14.40 31.19
CA ARG A 112 -28.19 14.65 31.61
C ARG A 112 -27.44 15.77 30.90
N THR A 113 -27.82 16.14 29.68
CA THR A 113 -27.21 17.26 28.96
C THR A 113 -28.24 18.21 28.33
N ASN A 114 -27.76 19.38 27.90
CA ASN A 114 -28.48 20.31 27.02
C ASN A 114 -27.73 20.55 25.70
N ASN A 115 -26.67 19.77 25.42
CA ASN A 115 -25.92 19.82 24.18
C ASN A 115 -26.76 19.22 23.03
N LYS A 116 -27.25 20.08 22.13
CA LYS A 116 -28.19 19.68 21.08
C LYS A 116 -27.62 18.64 20.12
N GLU A 117 -26.33 18.70 19.79
CA GLU A 117 -25.73 17.77 18.82
C GLU A 117 -25.63 16.36 19.41
N ILE A 118 -25.36 16.24 20.71
CA ILE A 118 -25.34 14.94 21.41
C ILE A 118 -26.77 14.39 21.60
N ILE A 119 -27.76 15.24 21.89
CA ILE A 119 -29.18 14.85 21.97
C ILE A 119 -29.72 14.41 20.59
N ASP A 120 -29.37 15.13 19.52
CA ASP A 120 -29.76 14.82 18.14
C ASP A 120 -29.05 13.56 17.59
N ILE A 121 -27.97 13.10 18.22
CA ILE A 121 -27.29 11.80 17.95
C ILE A 121 -27.92 10.69 18.81
N SER A 122 -28.06 10.86 20.13
CA SER A 122 -28.57 9.80 21.01
C SER A 122 -29.98 9.35 20.65
N GLY A 123 -30.84 10.27 20.21
CA GLY A 123 -32.18 9.97 19.71
C GLY A 123 -32.22 9.28 18.33
N ARG A 124 -31.07 9.05 17.70
CA ARG A 124 -30.92 8.17 16.52
C ARG A 124 -30.50 6.78 16.98
N ILE A 125 -29.42 6.69 17.75
CA ILE A 125 -28.91 5.45 18.38
C ILE A 125 -30.04 4.67 19.08
N GLU A 126 -30.85 5.34 19.91
CA GLU A 126 -31.98 4.70 20.61
C GLU A 126 -32.98 4.03 19.66
N LYS A 127 -33.12 4.55 18.43
CA LYS A 127 -34.09 4.08 17.44
C LYS A 127 -33.49 3.06 16.46
N SER A 128 -32.34 3.33 15.84
CA SER A 128 -31.71 2.40 14.90
C SER A 128 -31.43 1.07 15.58
N GLN A 129 -30.69 1.10 16.70
CA GLN A 129 -30.29 -0.10 17.45
C GLN A 129 -31.50 -0.92 17.94
N ALA A 130 -32.65 -0.29 18.20
CA ALA A 130 -33.89 -0.97 18.57
C ALA A 130 -34.60 -1.63 17.37
N ASP A 131 -34.65 -0.97 16.21
CA ASP A 131 -35.20 -1.53 14.97
C ASP A 131 -34.28 -2.67 14.45
N GLU A 132 -32.96 -2.52 14.58
CA GLU A 132 -31.93 -3.51 14.22
C GLU A 132 -32.03 -4.79 15.09
N ILE A 133 -32.27 -4.68 16.40
CA ILE A 133 -32.51 -5.83 17.29
C ILE A 133 -33.76 -6.64 16.88
N ALA A 134 -34.79 -5.99 16.35
CA ALA A 134 -35.97 -6.69 15.85
C ALA A 134 -35.63 -7.49 14.59
N PHE A 135 -34.91 -6.87 13.66
CA PHE A 135 -34.46 -7.51 12.41
C PHE A 135 -33.63 -8.78 12.67
N MET A 136 -32.65 -8.73 13.58
CA MET A 136 -31.79 -9.88 13.87
C MET A 136 -32.57 -11.11 14.34
N ARG A 137 -33.60 -10.90 15.16
CA ARG A 137 -34.49 -11.96 15.65
C ARG A 137 -35.34 -12.54 14.52
N ASP A 138 -35.98 -11.69 13.73
CA ASP A 138 -36.81 -12.11 12.60
C ASP A 138 -35.98 -12.87 11.54
N TRP A 139 -34.72 -12.49 11.31
CA TRP A 139 -33.80 -13.16 10.37
C TRP A 139 -33.43 -14.58 10.83
N LEU A 140 -33.18 -14.76 12.13
CA LEU A 140 -32.88 -16.06 12.76
C LEU A 140 -34.11 -16.97 12.80
N GLU A 141 -35.28 -16.47 13.23
CA GLU A 141 -36.52 -17.26 13.30
C GLU A 141 -36.95 -17.78 11.92
N GLN A 142 -36.83 -16.95 10.86
CA GLN A 142 -37.14 -17.36 9.48
C GLN A 142 -36.28 -18.52 8.97
N ARG A 143 -35.06 -18.68 9.50
CA ARG A 143 -34.12 -19.77 9.16
C ARG A 143 -34.21 -20.96 10.13
N SER A 144 -35.11 -20.90 11.12
CA SER A 144 -35.27 -21.88 12.21
C SER A 144 -34.06 -22.03 13.13
N GLU A 145 -33.21 -20.99 13.20
CA GLU A 145 -32.08 -20.91 14.12
C GLU A 145 -32.51 -20.34 15.48
N ALA A 146 -31.68 -20.53 16.50
CA ALA A 146 -31.93 -20.00 17.84
C ALA A 146 -31.72 -18.48 17.89
N THR A 147 -32.61 -17.76 18.58
CA THR A 147 -32.52 -16.29 18.80
C THR A 147 -31.75 -15.87 20.05
N ASP A 148 -31.42 -16.81 20.93
CA ASP A 148 -30.62 -16.62 22.15
C ASP A 148 -29.46 -17.64 22.18
N ILE A 149 -28.31 -17.23 22.72
CA ILE A 149 -27.16 -18.12 23.02
C ILE A 149 -27.36 -18.72 24.42
N ASP A 150 -27.13 -20.03 24.58
CA ASP A 150 -27.00 -20.61 25.93
C ASP A 150 -25.73 -20.07 26.61
N HIS A 151 -25.92 -19.30 27.68
CA HIS A 151 -24.85 -18.60 28.43
C HIS A 151 -23.90 -19.53 29.22
N SER A 152 -23.70 -20.77 28.77
CA SER A 152 -22.74 -21.74 29.32
C SER A 152 -21.34 -21.64 28.71
N MET A 153 -21.19 -20.92 27.59
CA MET A 153 -19.90 -20.56 26.98
C MET A 153 -19.57 -19.09 27.29
N HIS A 154 -18.46 -18.83 27.98
CA HIS A 154 -18.01 -17.47 28.27
C HIS A 154 -17.00 -16.96 27.22
N MET A 155 -17.38 -15.93 26.47
CA MET A 155 -16.47 -15.05 25.72
C MET A 155 -16.22 -13.76 26.52
N ASP A 156 -15.10 -13.08 26.29
CA ASP A 156 -14.79 -11.81 26.98
C ASP A 156 -15.44 -10.61 26.28
N HIS A 157 -16.47 -10.04 26.92
CA HIS A 157 -17.22 -8.90 26.39
C HIS A 157 -16.39 -7.60 26.25
N SER A 158 -15.20 -7.49 26.85
CA SER A 158 -14.39 -6.27 26.78
C SER A 158 -13.83 -5.99 25.38
N LEU A 159 -13.57 -7.04 24.57
CA LEU A 159 -13.04 -6.91 23.21
C LEU A 159 -14.05 -6.27 22.24
N MET A 160 -15.35 -6.47 22.52
CA MET A 160 -16.49 -5.97 21.73
C MET A 160 -16.78 -4.47 21.94
N GLY A 161 -15.92 -3.73 22.66
CA GLY A 161 -16.11 -2.29 22.93
C GLY A 161 -17.17 -1.97 23.99
N MET A 162 -17.75 -2.99 24.63
CA MET A 162 -18.82 -2.84 25.62
C MET A 162 -18.34 -2.09 26.87
N ALA A 163 -19.12 -1.13 27.33
CA ALA A 163 -18.94 -0.45 28.60
C ALA A 163 -19.17 -1.42 29.78
N THR A 164 -18.24 -1.44 30.73
CA THR A 164 -18.39 -2.23 31.96
C THR A 164 -19.53 -1.69 32.84
N GLY A 165 -20.10 -2.53 33.71
CA GLY A 165 -21.12 -2.09 34.68
C GLY A 165 -20.66 -0.98 35.63
N ALA A 166 -19.34 -0.77 35.78
CA ALA A 166 -18.78 0.37 36.51
C ALA A 166 -18.82 1.67 35.68
N GLN A 167 -18.49 1.61 34.39
CA GLN A 167 -18.60 2.75 33.46
C GLN A 167 -20.06 3.15 33.25
N MET A 168 -20.98 2.18 33.06
CA MET A 168 -22.42 2.43 32.96
C MET A 168 -22.97 3.15 34.19
N LYS A 169 -22.55 2.74 35.41
CA LYS A 169 -22.91 3.44 36.64
C LYS A 169 -22.35 4.87 36.69
N LEU A 170 -21.09 5.06 36.28
CA LEU A 170 -20.45 6.38 36.27
C LEU A 170 -21.12 7.34 35.27
N LEU A 171 -21.53 6.83 34.10
CA LEU A 171 -22.30 7.56 33.10
C LEU A 171 -23.69 7.97 33.62
N ALA A 172 -24.38 7.08 34.36
CA ALA A 172 -25.65 7.40 34.98
C ALA A 172 -25.54 8.44 36.14
N GLU A 173 -24.37 8.55 36.77
CA GLU A 173 -24.10 9.47 37.90
C GLU A 173 -23.46 10.82 37.48
N SER A 174 -22.99 10.97 36.23
CA SER A 174 -22.42 12.24 35.70
C SER A 174 -23.50 13.18 35.13
N SER A 175 -23.15 14.42 34.76
CA SER A 175 -24.05 15.38 34.08
C SER A 175 -23.30 16.51 33.36
N GLY A 176 -23.94 17.19 32.41
CA GLY A 176 -23.36 18.32 31.67
C GLY A 176 -22.16 17.93 30.81
N VAL A 177 -21.16 18.81 30.67
CA VAL A 177 -19.98 18.60 29.80
C VAL A 177 -19.16 17.36 30.20
N ASP A 178 -19.20 16.94 31.47
CA ASP A 178 -18.52 15.71 31.91
C ASP A 178 -19.36 14.45 31.64
N PHE A 179 -20.68 14.58 31.45
CA PHE A 179 -21.51 13.54 30.82
C PHE A 179 -21.28 13.51 29.31
N ASP A 180 -21.30 14.66 28.61
CA ASP A 180 -21.03 14.76 27.17
C ASP A 180 -19.74 14.03 26.80
N ARG A 181 -18.64 14.32 27.52
CA ARG A 181 -17.34 13.70 27.29
C ARG A 181 -17.37 12.20 27.56
N LEU A 182 -17.96 11.76 28.67
CA LEU A 182 -18.01 10.34 29.04
C LEU A 182 -18.93 9.53 28.11
N PHE A 183 -20.03 10.12 27.64
CA PHE A 183 -20.91 9.53 26.63
C PHE A 183 -20.15 9.29 25.33
N LEU A 184 -19.47 10.31 24.79
CA LEU A 184 -18.65 10.16 23.57
C LEU A 184 -17.49 9.16 23.77
N GLN A 185 -16.81 9.20 24.92
CA GLN A 185 -15.71 8.27 25.26
C GLN A 185 -16.14 6.82 25.49
N LEU A 186 -17.44 6.53 25.64
CA LEU A 186 -17.96 5.17 25.72
C LEU A 186 -18.65 4.75 24.41
N MET A 187 -19.40 5.66 23.77
CA MET A 187 -20.14 5.36 22.55
C MET A 187 -19.23 5.19 21.33
N ILE A 188 -18.15 5.99 21.19
CA ILE A 188 -17.18 5.81 20.08
C ILE A 188 -16.55 4.40 20.10
N PRO A 189 -15.93 3.91 21.18
CA PRO A 189 -15.35 2.56 21.20
C PRO A 189 -16.40 1.43 21.19
N HIS A 190 -17.64 1.70 21.60
CA HIS A 190 -18.77 0.77 21.48
C HIS A 190 -19.19 0.61 20.00
N HIS A 191 -19.33 1.72 19.27
CA HIS A 191 -19.58 1.74 17.82
C HIS A 191 -18.41 1.12 17.03
N GLU A 192 -17.16 1.46 17.36
CA GLU A 192 -15.98 0.77 16.80
C GLU A 192 -15.96 -0.72 17.15
N GLY A 193 -16.60 -1.13 18.25
CA GLY A 193 -16.79 -2.52 18.65
C GLY A 193 -17.79 -3.27 17.79
N ALA A 194 -18.93 -2.65 17.46
CA ALA A 194 -19.88 -3.19 16.49
C ALA A 194 -19.24 -3.34 15.11
N VAL A 195 -18.48 -2.33 14.65
CA VAL A 195 -17.73 -2.38 13.38
C VAL A 195 -16.69 -3.50 13.39
N ARG A 196 -15.95 -3.72 14.48
CA ARG A 196 -15.05 -4.88 14.60
C ARG A 196 -15.78 -6.22 14.52
N MET A 197 -16.92 -6.38 15.20
CA MET A 197 -17.71 -7.61 15.10
C MET A 197 -18.25 -7.87 13.69
N VAL A 198 -18.45 -6.81 12.89
CA VAL A 198 -18.72 -6.93 11.45
C VAL A 198 -17.47 -7.32 10.67
N ASP A 199 -16.34 -6.61 10.84
CA ASP A 199 -15.08 -6.95 10.16
C ASP A 199 -14.65 -8.41 10.47
N ASP A 200 -14.84 -8.88 11.71
CA ASP A 200 -14.61 -10.27 12.15
C ASP A 200 -15.52 -11.28 11.42
N LEU A 201 -16.81 -10.96 11.23
CA LEU A 201 -17.72 -11.77 10.40
C LEU A 201 -17.22 -11.81 8.96
N LEU A 202 -16.97 -10.64 8.35
CA LEU A 202 -16.58 -10.51 6.94
C LEU A 202 -15.20 -11.13 6.63
N SER A 203 -14.38 -11.38 7.64
CA SER A 203 -13.12 -12.13 7.49
C SER A 203 -13.31 -13.65 7.29
N GLN A 204 -14.48 -14.21 7.65
CA GLN A 204 -14.71 -15.65 7.57
C GLN A 204 -14.95 -16.12 6.12
N PRO A 205 -14.40 -17.29 5.69
CA PRO A 205 -14.51 -17.73 4.30
C PRO A 205 -15.95 -18.01 3.82
N GLY A 206 -16.55 -17.03 3.14
CA GLY A 206 -17.88 -17.16 2.53
C GLY A 206 -19.03 -16.74 3.44
N SER A 207 -18.74 -16.02 4.52
CA SER A 207 -19.77 -15.42 5.38
C SER A 207 -20.49 -14.25 4.71
N ALA A 208 -21.57 -13.79 5.36
CA ALA A 208 -22.32 -12.57 5.05
C ALA A 208 -22.62 -12.40 3.56
N TYR A 209 -23.13 -13.47 2.93
CA TYR A 209 -23.48 -13.46 1.50
C TYR A 209 -24.99 -13.68 1.29
N ASP A 210 -25.75 -14.11 2.32
CA ASP A 210 -27.20 -13.91 2.33
C ASP A 210 -27.44 -12.38 2.19
N PRO A 211 -28.03 -11.88 1.09
CA PRO A 211 -27.99 -10.44 0.81
C PRO A 211 -28.66 -9.63 1.93
N VAL A 212 -29.77 -10.16 2.45
CA VAL A 212 -30.52 -9.55 3.55
C VAL A 212 -29.71 -9.52 4.85
N LEU A 213 -28.79 -10.46 5.08
CA LEU A 213 -27.81 -10.33 6.17
C LEU A 213 -26.75 -9.27 5.86
N TYR A 214 -26.19 -9.27 4.64
CA TYR A 214 -25.11 -8.36 4.28
C TYR A 214 -25.57 -6.88 4.26
N ASP A 215 -26.77 -6.61 3.72
CA ASP A 215 -27.45 -5.31 3.78
C ASP A 215 -27.50 -4.80 5.24
N PHE A 216 -27.95 -5.66 6.16
CA PHE A 216 -28.06 -5.35 7.60
C PHE A 216 -26.71 -5.16 8.30
N VAL A 217 -25.74 -6.03 7.99
CA VAL A 217 -24.36 -5.97 8.47
C VAL A 217 -23.71 -4.65 8.02
N ASN A 218 -24.01 -4.18 6.81
CA ASN A 218 -23.56 -2.89 6.33
C ASN A 218 -24.34 -1.72 6.93
N ASP A 219 -25.64 -1.82 7.18
CA ASP A 219 -26.38 -0.74 7.84
C ASP A 219 -25.84 -0.44 9.25
N ILE A 220 -25.48 -1.48 10.02
CA ILE A 220 -24.69 -1.32 11.26
C ILE A 220 -23.40 -0.54 10.97
N VAL A 221 -22.59 -0.98 9.99
CA VAL A 221 -21.34 -0.28 9.63
C VAL A 221 -21.61 1.16 9.18
N ASN A 222 -22.71 1.44 8.50
CA ASN A 222 -23.04 2.73 7.92
C ASN A 222 -23.47 3.74 8.98
N ASP A 223 -24.46 3.40 9.81
CA ASP A 223 -24.97 4.33 10.82
C ASP A 223 -23.96 4.49 11.97
N GLN A 224 -23.32 3.40 12.43
CA GLN A 224 -22.31 3.47 13.49
C GLN A 224 -21.07 4.27 13.01
N ASN A 225 -20.59 4.08 11.77
CA ASN A 225 -19.51 4.94 11.25
C ASN A 225 -19.97 6.38 10.99
N ALA A 226 -21.15 6.62 10.42
CA ALA A 226 -21.62 7.99 10.18
C ALA A 226 -21.81 8.79 11.48
N GLU A 227 -22.02 8.12 12.61
CA GLU A 227 -21.98 8.73 13.93
C GLU A 227 -20.55 8.90 14.46
N ILE A 228 -19.64 7.94 14.26
CA ILE A 228 -18.20 8.12 14.48
C ILE A 228 -17.66 9.34 13.69
N THR A 229 -18.03 9.52 12.42
CA THR A 229 -17.63 10.67 11.58
C THR A 229 -18.12 11.99 12.17
N ARG A 230 -19.36 12.04 12.67
CA ARG A 230 -19.91 13.25 13.33
C ARG A 230 -19.15 13.54 14.63
N MET A 231 -18.85 12.52 15.42
CA MET A 231 -18.09 12.65 16.67
C MET A 231 -16.63 13.06 16.43
N ASN A 232 -15.97 12.55 15.36
CA ASN A 232 -14.60 12.89 14.97
C ASN A 232 -14.48 14.24 14.23
N GLY A 233 -15.48 14.63 13.42
CA GLY A 233 -15.48 15.89 12.68
C GLY A 233 -15.50 17.13 13.59
N LEU A 234 -16.09 17.00 14.78
CA LEU A 234 -16.03 17.99 15.85
C LEU A 234 -14.61 18.16 16.45
N LEU A 235 -13.70 17.20 16.20
CA LEU A 235 -12.31 17.19 16.67
C LEU A 235 -11.32 17.62 15.58
N ALA A 236 -11.55 17.23 14.32
CA ALA A 236 -10.57 17.32 13.23
C ALA A 236 -10.34 18.73 12.64
N ASN A 237 -11.21 19.70 12.91
CA ASN A 237 -11.20 21.06 12.33
C ASN A 237 -10.07 21.99 12.88
N LEU A 238 -8.87 21.43 13.10
CA LEU A 238 -7.71 22.08 13.75
C LEU A 238 -6.37 21.89 13.03
N SER A 239 -6.29 21.08 11.97
CA SER A 239 -5.06 20.84 11.20
C SER A 239 -4.83 21.88 10.10
N SER A 240 -3.60 21.93 9.56
CA SER A 240 -3.19 22.83 8.47
C SER A 240 -2.33 22.17 7.38
N ASP A 241 -2.21 20.84 7.36
CA ASP A 241 -1.54 20.12 6.27
C ASP A 241 -2.42 20.12 5.00
N PRO A 242 -1.87 20.37 3.80
CA PRO A 242 -2.65 20.51 2.56
C PRO A 242 -3.28 19.20 2.05
N ARG A 243 -2.97 18.05 2.65
CA ARG A 243 -3.63 16.76 2.37
C ARG A 243 -4.99 16.63 3.07
N VAL A 244 -5.23 17.41 4.14
CA VAL A 244 -6.45 17.31 4.94
C VAL A 244 -7.66 17.83 4.17
N GLY A 245 -8.63 16.93 3.91
CA GLY A 245 -9.92 17.29 3.30
C GLY A 245 -9.91 17.39 1.78
N LEU A 246 -9.00 16.69 1.09
CA LEU A 246 -9.03 16.53 -0.37
C LEU A 246 -10.35 15.90 -0.85
N LYS A 247 -10.98 16.46 -1.90
CA LYS A 247 -12.18 15.89 -2.52
C LYS A 247 -11.94 14.44 -2.96
N ALA A 248 -12.86 13.56 -2.57
CA ALA A 248 -12.88 12.16 -3.00
C ALA A 248 -13.19 12.01 -4.50
N GLY A 249 -12.68 10.93 -5.10
CA GLY A 249 -13.01 10.48 -6.45
C GLY A 249 -12.10 9.38 -6.95
N PHE A 250 -12.65 8.37 -7.63
CA PHE A 250 -11.83 7.29 -8.21
C PHE A 250 -10.90 7.80 -9.32
N HIS A 251 -11.46 8.50 -10.32
CA HIS A 251 -10.74 9.06 -11.47
C HIS A 251 -10.31 10.53 -11.33
N ASP A 252 -11.08 11.33 -10.58
CA ASP A 252 -10.88 12.78 -10.41
C ASP A 252 -10.99 13.17 -8.91
N PRO A 253 -10.07 12.71 -8.04
CA PRO A 253 -9.92 13.26 -6.69
C PRO A 253 -9.17 14.61 -6.73
N ASP A 254 -9.25 15.39 -5.65
CA ASP A 254 -8.23 16.43 -5.45
C ASP A 254 -6.87 15.77 -5.12
N VAL A 255 -5.79 16.49 -5.44
CA VAL A 255 -4.41 15.99 -5.35
C VAL A 255 -3.56 17.03 -4.62
N ALA A 256 -2.82 16.60 -3.60
CA ALA A 256 -1.80 17.42 -2.94
C ALA A 256 -0.40 16.85 -3.27
N MET A 257 0.56 17.71 -3.57
CA MET A 257 1.95 17.30 -3.77
C MET A 257 2.93 18.40 -3.40
N SER A 258 4.11 17.99 -2.91
CA SER A 258 5.23 18.87 -2.57
C SER A 258 6.53 18.24 -3.02
N ASN A 259 7.40 19.02 -3.67
CA ASN A 259 8.74 18.62 -4.13
C ASN A 259 8.83 17.35 -5.01
N ILE A 260 7.70 16.94 -5.61
CA ILE A 260 7.56 15.80 -6.52
C ILE A 260 6.51 16.13 -7.60
N GLU A 261 6.62 15.52 -8.77
CA GLU A 261 5.68 15.68 -9.90
C GLU A 261 5.15 14.31 -10.36
N LEU A 262 3.85 14.22 -10.64
CA LEU A 262 3.24 13.06 -11.28
C LEU A 262 3.48 13.12 -12.80
N VAL A 263 4.41 12.31 -13.28
CA VAL A 263 4.83 12.27 -14.70
C VAL A 263 3.84 11.48 -15.55
N ARG A 264 3.30 10.38 -15.03
CA ARG A 264 2.33 9.53 -15.73
C ARG A 264 1.47 8.74 -14.74
N SER A 265 0.21 8.52 -15.10
CA SER A 265 -0.67 7.56 -14.45
C SER A 265 -1.19 6.57 -15.48
N LEU A 266 -1.34 5.30 -15.11
CA LEU A 266 -1.91 4.22 -15.91
C LEU A 266 -2.99 3.50 -15.11
N PRO A 267 -4.20 3.26 -15.66
CA PRO A 267 -5.20 2.42 -15.00
C PRO A 267 -4.74 0.95 -14.93
N ARG A 268 -5.43 0.15 -14.10
CA ARG A 268 -5.28 -1.31 -14.10
C ARG A 268 -5.59 -1.88 -15.50
N PRO A 269 -4.80 -2.85 -16.02
CA PRO A 269 -5.08 -3.47 -17.32
C PRO A 269 -6.41 -4.21 -17.41
N SER A 270 -6.96 -4.34 -18.62
CA SER A 270 -8.17 -5.11 -18.90
C SER A 270 -8.04 -6.56 -18.40
N GLY A 271 -9.03 -7.04 -17.64
CA GLY A 271 -8.98 -8.34 -16.98
C GLY A 271 -8.34 -8.33 -15.58
N PHE A 272 -7.79 -7.18 -15.14
CA PHE A 272 -7.28 -6.92 -13.79
C PHE A 272 -8.13 -5.88 -13.03
N PHE A 273 -9.40 -5.78 -13.39
CA PHE A 273 -10.47 -5.09 -12.66
C PHE A 273 -11.83 -5.64 -13.16
N ASP A 274 -12.89 -5.42 -12.40
CA ASP A 274 -14.27 -5.63 -12.89
C ASP A 274 -14.71 -4.39 -13.70
N PRO A 275 -15.04 -4.51 -15.00
CA PRO A 275 -15.46 -3.36 -15.82
C PRO A 275 -16.74 -2.69 -15.35
N GLU A 276 -17.65 -3.43 -14.70
CA GLU A 276 -18.89 -2.89 -14.15
C GLU A 276 -18.67 -2.26 -12.76
N ASN A 277 -17.51 -2.53 -12.14
CA ASN A 277 -17.13 -2.04 -10.81
C ASN A 277 -15.62 -1.70 -10.70
N PRO A 278 -15.10 -0.75 -11.51
CA PRO A 278 -13.66 -0.51 -11.63
C PRO A 278 -13.05 0.12 -10.37
N SER A 279 -13.88 0.81 -9.58
CA SER A 279 -13.55 1.41 -8.28
C SER A 279 -13.69 0.45 -7.09
N ASN A 280 -14.15 -0.79 -7.32
CA ASN A 280 -14.40 -1.79 -6.27
C ASN A 280 -15.27 -1.22 -5.12
N LEU A 281 -16.42 -0.63 -5.47
CA LEU A 281 -17.46 -0.19 -4.54
C LEU A 281 -18.43 -1.34 -4.24
N PRO A 282 -19.24 -1.25 -3.18
CA PRO A 282 -20.52 -1.95 -3.14
C PRO A 282 -21.35 -1.62 -4.42
N PRO A 283 -21.94 -2.61 -5.11
CA PRO A 283 -22.80 -2.38 -6.29
C PRO A 283 -24.16 -1.74 -5.90
N VAL A 284 -25.14 -1.72 -6.82
CA VAL A 284 -26.33 -0.83 -6.73
C VAL A 284 -27.65 -1.62 -6.66
N ILE A 285 -28.57 -1.27 -5.74
CA ILE A 285 -29.99 -1.68 -5.82
C ILE A 285 -30.68 -0.73 -6.80
N MET A 286 -31.33 -1.31 -7.82
CA MET A 286 -32.33 -0.59 -8.61
C MET A 286 -33.69 -0.83 -7.96
N PRO A 287 -34.49 0.21 -7.66
CA PRO A 287 -35.83 0.02 -7.10
C PRO A 287 -36.74 -0.75 -8.07
N ASP A 288 -37.61 -1.57 -7.51
CA ASP A 288 -38.35 -2.59 -8.25
C ASP A 288 -39.39 -1.97 -9.22
N GLN A 289 -39.43 -2.44 -10.48
CA GLN A 289 -40.32 -1.88 -11.52
C GLN A 289 -41.81 -2.22 -11.32
N ALA A 290 -42.20 -2.64 -10.13
CA ALA A 290 -43.57 -2.92 -9.73
C ALA A 290 -44.34 -1.67 -9.27
N GLU A 291 -43.66 -0.62 -8.78
CA GLU A 291 -44.34 0.50 -8.10
C GLU A 291 -44.84 1.65 -9.01
N GLU A 292 -44.46 1.71 -10.29
CA GLU A 292 -45.04 2.71 -11.23
C GLU A 292 -46.56 2.48 -11.52
N ALA A 293 -47.17 1.46 -10.90
CA ALA A 293 -48.50 0.95 -11.26
C ALA A 293 -49.69 1.45 -10.40
N ASP A 294 -49.53 2.30 -9.37
CA ASP A 294 -50.71 2.94 -8.74
C ASP A 294 -50.55 4.36 -8.11
N SER A 295 -51.50 5.23 -8.46
CA SER A 295 -51.97 6.41 -7.71
C SER A 295 -51.09 7.66 -7.49
N ASN A 296 -51.09 8.55 -8.49
CA ASN A 296 -51.27 10.02 -8.37
C ASN A 296 -50.91 10.71 -7.02
N ARG A 297 -49.76 11.39 -6.96
CA ARG A 297 -49.56 12.59 -6.12
C ARG A 297 -48.86 13.70 -6.90
N GLU A 298 -49.60 14.73 -7.29
CA GLU A 298 -49.03 15.97 -7.81
C GLU A 298 -48.55 16.88 -6.67
N ASN A 299 -47.38 17.50 -6.85
CA ASN A 299 -46.76 18.50 -5.98
C ASN A 299 -46.21 17.99 -4.63
N GLU A 300 -44.92 17.68 -4.60
CA GLU A 300 -44.00 18.47 -3.77
C GLU A 300 -42.63 18.60 -4.47
N THR A 301 -41.78 19.52 -4.00
CA THR A 301 -40.55 19.92 -4.71
C THR A 301 -39.38 18.98 -4.44
N GLY A 302 -38.55 18.75 -5.47
CA GLY A 302 -37.51 17.73 -5.46
C GLY A 302 -36.58 17.72 -4.24
N GLY A 303 -36.48 16.53 -3.64
CA GLY A 303 -35.34 16.04 -2.88
C GLY A 303 -34.86 14.74 -3.52
N ASP A 304 -33.62 14.36 -3.27
CA ASP A 304 -32.94 13.31 -4.03
C ASP A 304 -33.58 11.93 -3.84
N ALA A 305 -33.85 11.24 -4.96
CA ALA A 305 -34.17 9.82 -4.93
C ALA A 305 -32.91 9.07 -4.48
N LYS A 306 -32.91 8.58 -3.24
CA LYS A 306 -31.83 7.75 -2.73
C LYS A 306 -31.57 6.61 -3.70
N THR A 307 -30.36 6.55 -4.22
CA THR A 307 -29.87 5.33 -4.86
C THR A 307 -29.55 4.37 -3.72
N GLU A 308 -30.26 3.24 -3.68
CA GLU A 308 -29.98 2.14 -2.75
C GLU A 308 -28.81 1.32 -3.32
N TRP A 309 -28.03 0.66 -2.46
CA TRP A 309 -26.80 -0.05 -2.87
C TRP A 309 -26.97 -1.55 -2.59
N GLY A 310 -26.47 -2.39 -3.50
CA GLY A 310 -26.92 -3.78 -3.70
C GLY A 310 -25.77 -4.72 -3.96
N GLU A 311 -25.67 -5.78 -3.17
CA GLU A 311 -24.40 -5.93 -2.51
C GLU A 311 -23.60 -7.20 -2.88
N ARG A 312 -22.38 -6.96 -3.39
CA ARG A 312 -21.31 -7.94 -3.64
C ARG A 312 -19.95 -7.25 -3.73
N TRP A 313 -19.01 -7.68 -2.90
CA TRP A 313 -17.58 -7.56 -3.26
C TRP A 313 -17.20 -8.75 -4.16
N PRO A 314 -16.38 -8.56 -5.22
CA PRO A 314 -15.94 -9.68 -6.04
C PRO A 314 -15.05 -10.64 -5.24
N LEU A 315 -15.23 -11.96 -5.44
CA LEU A 315 -14.28 -13.03 -5.04
C LEU A 315 -12.87 -12.86 -5.66
N LEU A 316 -12.71 -11.86 -6.52
CA LEU A 316 -11.46 -11.36 -7.04
C LEU A 316 -11.18 -9.96 -6.48
N SER A 317 -10.52 -9.90 -5.32
CA SER A 317 -9.70 -8.72 -5.05
C SER A 317 -8.65 -8.64 -6.16
N PHE A 318 -8.83 -7.68 -7.07
CA PHE A 318 -7.90 -7.38 -8.17
C PHE A 318 -6.82 -6.38 -7.71
N TRP A 319 -6.37 -6.51 -6.46
CA TRP A 319 -5.47 -5.56 -5.81
C TRP A 319 -4.05 -5.69 -6.40
N ASN A 320 -3.50 -4.56 -6.88
CA ASN A 320 -2.09 -4.48 -7.22
C ASN A 320 -1.22 -4.56 -5.96
N THR A 321 -0.06 -5.22 -6.06
CA THR A 321 0.86 -5.40 -4.94
C THR A 321 2.26 -4.88 -5.28
N ASP A 322 3.34 -5.49 -4.76
CA ASP A 322 4.72 -5.09 -5.05
C ASP A 322 5.12 -5.27 -6.53
N MET A 323 6.25 -4.67 -6.92
CA MET A 323 6.78 -4.70 -8.28
C MET A 323 8.30 -4.86 -8.32
N ALA A 324 8.79 -5.58 -9.34
CA ALA A 324 10.19 -5.82 -9.59
C ALA A 324 10.64 -5.25 -10.95
N PHE A 325 11.92 -4.90 -11.06
CA PHE A 325 12.51 -4.31 -12.25
C PHE A 325 13.76 -5.07 -12.69
N SER A 326 13.99 -5.16 -14.00
CA SER A 326 15.24 -5.64 -14.57
C SER A 326 15.50 -4.94 -15.90
N LYS A 327 16.47 -4.03 -15.94
CA LYS A 327 16.79 -3.16 -17.09
C LYS A 327 15.57 -2.37 -17.58
N ASP A 328 15.07 -2.65 -18.78
CA ASP A 328 13.87 -2.06 -19.38
C ASP A 328 12.57 -2.84 -19.05
N LEU A 329 12.65 -3.89 -18.25
CA LEU A 329 11.50 -4.68 -17.80
C LEU A 329 11.02 -4.22 -16.42
N MET A 330 9.70 -4.10 -16.26
CA MET A 330 9.04 -3.92 -14.97
C MET A 330 7.85 -4.89 -14.88
N ILE A 331 7.71 -5.59 -13.76
CA ILE A 331 6.60 -6.52 -13.51
C ILE A 331 5.90 -6.09 -12.24
N ALA A 332 4.60 -5.82 -12.33
CA ALA A 332 3.75 -5.45 -11.19
C ALA A 332 2.88 -6.64 -10.76
N GLY A 333 2.97 -7.00 -9.48
CA GLY A 333 2.20 -8.05 -8.83
C GLY A 333 0.73 -7.68 -8.65
N ASN A 334 -0.12 -8.70 -8.53
CA ASN A 334 -1.54 -8.55 -8.26
C ASN A 334 -2.13 -9.84 -7.65
N TYR A 335 -3.15 -9.71 -6.81
CA TYR A 335 -3.87 -10.84 -6.22
C TYR A 335 -4.47 -11.81 -7.27
N HIS A 336 -4.67 -11.35 -8.51
CA HIS A 336 -5.16 -12.12 -9.67
C HIS A 336 -4.06 -12.67 -10.59
N GLY A 337 -2.78 -12.29 -10.41
CA GLY A 337 -1.70 -12.59 -11.35
C GLY A 337 -0.58 -11.55 -11.36
N PHE A 338 -0.09 -11.17 -12.54
CA PHE A 338 0.86 -10.07 -12.68
C PHE A 338 0.77 -9.42 -14.07
N ASN A 339 1.31 -8.20 -14.20
CA ASN A 339 1.32 -7.42 -15.44
C ASN A 339 2.76 -7.05 -15.81
N ILE A 340 3.17 -7.34 -17.04
CA ILE A 340 4.52 -7.06 -17.54
C ILE A 340 4.51 -5.79 -18.40
N TYR A 341 5.43 -4.88 -18.11
CA TYR A 341 5.63 -3.63 -18.83
C TYR A 341 7.07 -3.52 -19.36
N LYS A 342 7.23 -2.87 -20.52
CA LYS A 342 8.51 -2.33 -20.98
C LYS A 342 8.59 -0.84 -20.70
N LEU A 343 9.70 -0.41 -20.12
CA LEU A 343 10.06 1.00 -19.94
C LEU A 343 10.70 1.53 -21.22
N ASP A 344 10.42 2.79 -21.58
CA ASP A 344 11.20 3.53 -22.59
C ASP A 344 12.45 4.20 -21.97
N ASN A 345 13.21 4.95 -22.77
CA ASN A 345 14.46 5.60 -22.31
C ASN A 345 14.18 6.70 -21.26
N GLU A 346 12.94 7.20 -21.24
CA GLU A 346 12.41 8.19 -20.33
C GLU A 346 11.84 7.55 -19.05
N GLY A 347 11.89 6.20 -18.93
CA GLY A 347 11.43 5.41 -17.80
C GLY A 347 9.93 5.15 -17.78
N LEU A 348 9.20 5.44 -18.85
CA LEU A 348 7.74 5.37 -18.86
C LEU A 348 7.25 3.98 -19.29
N PRO A 349 6.36 3.33 -18.51
CA PRO A 349 5.92 1.96 -18.79
C PRO A 349 4.94 1.87 -19.97
N SER A 350 5.06 0.77 -20.71
CA SER A 350 4.16 0.34 -21.78
C SER A 350 3.83 -1.13 -21.56
N LEU A 351 2.54 -1.47 -21.49
CA LEU A 351 2.09 -2.83 -21.14
C LEU A 351 2.43 -3.79 -22.29
N ALA A 352 3.12 -4.89 -21.97
CA ALA A 352 3.54 -5.93 -22.91
C ALA A 352 2.66 -7.19 -22.84
N SER A 353 2.27 -7.61 -21.63
CA SER A 353 1.35 -8.72 -21.40
C SER A 353 0.71 -8.67 -20.01
N SER A 354 -0.37 -9.42 -19.83
CA SER A 354 -1.09 -9.57 -18.56
C SER A 354 -1.28 -11.07 -18.27
N VAL A 355 -0.80 -11.55 -17.14
CA VAL A 355 -0.73 -12.99 -16.82
C VAL A 355 -1.66 -13.33 -15.67
N VAL A 356 -2.81 -13.93 -15.99
CA VAL A 356 -3.86 -14.32 -15.03
C VAL A 356 -3.46 -15.64 -14.34
N CYS A 357 -3.13 -15.54 -13.07
CA CYS A 357 -2.73 -16.64 -12.20
C CYS A 357 -3.27 -16.40 -10.77
N PRO A 358 -4.57 -16.62 -10.51
CA PRO A 358 -5.19 -16.24 -9.24
C PRO A 358 -4.52 -16.93 -8.04
N GLY A 359 -4.41 -16.21 -6.93
CA GLY A 359 -3.74 -16.73 -5.73
C GLY A 359 -3.76 -15.83 -4.49
N GLY A 360 -4.00 -14.53 -4.65
CA GLY A 360 -3.80 -13.56 -3.57
C GLY A 360 -2.34 -13.28 -3.26
N GLN A 361 -2.07 -12.12 -2.63
CA GLN A 361 -0.75 -11.50 -2.62
C GLN A 361 -0.28 -11.26 -4.07
N GLY A 362 0.71 -12.00 -4.55
CA GLY A 362 1.23 -11.88 -5.90
C GLY A 362 2.48 -11.00 -6.02
N ASP A 363 3.15 -10.71 -4.90
CA ASP A 363 4.44 -10.03 -4.86
C ASP A 363 5.50 -10.82 -5.65
N VAL A 364 6.42 -10.09 -6.29
CA VAL A 364 7.25 -10.59 -7.38
C VAL A 364 8.73 -10.26 -7.23
N SER A 365 9.60 -11.20 -7.62
CA SER A 365 11.04 -10.98 -7.81
C SER A 365 11.53 -11.53 -9.15
N ILE A 366 12.42 -10.81 -9.82
CA ILE A 366 13.06 -11.19 -11.08
C ILE A 366 14.49 -11.65 -10.80
N VAL A 367 14.89 -12.80 -11.36
CA VAL A 367 16.27 -13.31 -11.34
C VAL A 367 16.62 -13.89 -12.71
N GLY A 368 17.30 -13.08 -13.55
CA GLY A 368 17.57 -13.44 -14.94
C GLY A 368 16.27 -13.59 -15.74
N ASP A 369 16.12 -14.73 -16.43
CA ASP A 369 14.91 -15.09 -17.19
C ASP A 369 13.80 -15.73 -16.32
N LEU A 370 13.95 -15.74 -14.98
CA LEU A 370 12.95 -16.28 -14.04
C LEU A 370 12.24 -15.19 -13.25
N LEU A 371 10.93 -15.39 -13.06
CA LEU A 371 10.06 -14.62 -12.17
C LEU A 371 9.58 -15.54 -11.03
N ILE A 372 9.80 -15.12 -9.79
CA ILE A 372 9.25 -15.74 -8.59
C ILE A 372 8.03 -14.92 -8.15
N MET A 373 6.94 -15.58 -7.74
CA MET A 373 5.69 -14.95 -7.32
C MET A 373 5.14 -15.58 -6.03
N SER A 374 4.83 -14.76 -5.03
CA SER A 374 4.13 -15.13 -3.80
C SER A 374 2.67 -15.54 -4.06
N VAL A 375 2.19 -16.59 -3.38
CA VAL A 375 0.77 -16.99 -3.34
C VAL A 375 0.41 -17.49 -1.95
N GLU A 376 -0.63 -16.91 -1.34
CA GLU A 376 -1.04 -17.30 0.02
C GLU A 376 -2.49 -17.79 0.14
N GLN A 377 -3.44 -17.22 -0.61
CA GLN A 377 -4.86 -17.45 -0.36
C GLN A 377 -5.32 -18.83 -0.83
N THR A 378 -6.30 -19.39 -0.10
CA THR A 378 -6.85 -20.74 -0.31
C THR A 378 -7.47 -20.97 -1.69
N ARG A 379 -7.84 -19.92 -2.42
CA ARG A 379 -8.32 -19.95 -3.81
C ARG A 379 -7.23 -20.23 -4.86
N GLY A 380 -5.95 -20.16 -4.48
CA GLY A 380 -4.83 -20.41 -5.38
C GLY A 380 -4.85 -21.83 -5.94
N ARG A 381 -4.66 -21.97 -7.26
CA ARG A 381 -4.62 -23.28 -7.95
C ARG A 381 -3.25 -23.59 -8.55
N VAL A 382 -2.91 -24.88 -8.57
CA VAL A 382 -1.69 -25.46 -9.19
C VAL A 382 -1.65 -25.27 -10.70
N ASP A 383 -2.81 -25.14 -11.35
CA ASP A 383 -2.97 -24.98 -12.80
C ASP A 383 -3.32 -23.55 -13.24
N CYS A 384 -3.20 -22.57 -12.32
CA CYS A 384 -3.73 -21.20 -12.46
C CYS A 384 -5.19 -21.13 -12.96
N GLY A 385 -5.98 -22.19 -12.71
CA GLY A 385 -7.38 -22.29 -13.12
C GLY A 385 -8.26 -21.20 -12.51
N LEU A 386 -9.35 -20.89 -13.21
CA LEU A 386 -10.28 -19.82 -12.81
C LEU A 386 -11.45 -20.33 -11.94
N GLN A 387 -11.48 -21.62 -11.59
CA GLN A 387 -12.67 -22.26 -11.02
C GLN A 387 -12.76 -22.18 -9.48
N GLY A 388 -11.79 -21.53 -8.84
CA GLY A 388 -11.62 -21.57 -7.39
C GLY A 388 -11.36 -22.99 -6.86
N ILE A 389 -11.51 -23.13 -5.54
CA ILE A 389 -11.49 -24.39 -4.78
C ILE A 389 -12.44 -24.20 -3.60
N SER A 390 -13.39 -25.11 -3.43
CA SER A 390 -14.41 -25.05 -2.36
C SER A 390 -14.35 -26.24 -1.40
N GLU A 391 -13.52 -27.24 -1.65
CA GLU A 391 -13.25 -28.32 -0.70
C GLU A 391 -12.24 -27.88 0.36
N ASP A 392 -12.37 -28.36 1.60
CA ASP A 392 -11.41 -28.07 2.70
C ASP A 392 -10.00 -28.60 2.40
N ILE A 393 -9.93 -29.78 1.78
CA ILE A 393 -8.69 -30.49 1.43
C ILE A 393 -8.71 -30.74 -0.08
N SER A 394 -7.89 -30.01 -0.83
CA SER A 394 -7.80 -30.14 -2.28
C SER A 394 -6.37 -30.28 -2.79
N ARG A 395 -6.16 -31.30 -3.63
CA ARG A 395 -4.88 -31.52 -4.34
C ARG A 395 -4.62 -30.50 -5.45
N GLU A 396 -5.64 -29.72 -5.82
CA GLU A 396 -5.50 -28.64 -6.79
C GLU A 396 -5.07 -27.33 -6.11
N ARG A 397 -5.09 -27.26 -4.77
CA ARG A 397 -4.76 -26.04 -4.00
C ARG A 397 -3.28 -25.75 -3.98
N PHE A 398 -2.94 -24.52 -4.34
CA PHE A 398 -1.60 -23.97 -4.31
C PHE A 398 -1.47 -22.83 -3.28
N ARG A 399 -0.51 -22.96 -2.37
CA ARG A 399 -0.04 -21.93 -1.44
C ARG A 399 1.49 -22.06 -1.34
N GLY A 400 2.25 -20.99 -1.57
CA GLY A 400 3.71 -20.96 -1.63
C GLY A 400 4.23 -20.15 -2.83
N LEU A 401 5.42 -20.48 -3.36
CA LEU A 401 6.05 -19.76 -4.49
C LEU A 401 5.73 -20.38 -5.85
N ARG A 402 5.23 -19.57 -6.80
CA ARG A 402 5.24 -19.93 -8.23
C ARG A 402 6.53 -19.45 -8.91
N ILE A 403 6.97 -20.17 -9.93
CA ILE A 403 8.18 -19.84 -10.70
C ILE A 403 7.83 -19.87 -12.19
N PHE A 404 8.02 -18.74 -12.87
CA PHE A 404 7.74 -18.57 -14.30
C PHE A 404 9.03 -18.30 -15.09
N ASP A 405 9.10 -18.84 -16.30
CA ASP A 405 10.05 -18.43 -17.33
C ASP A 405 9.44 -17.22 -18.05
N ILE A 406 10.19 -16.11 -18.06
CA ILE A 406 9.81 -14.82 -18.66
C ILE A 406 10.70 -14.46 -19.87
N SER A 407 11.48 -15.41 -20.40
CA SER A 407 12.32 -15.18 -21.60
C SER A 407 11.50 -14.77 -22.84
N ASP A 408 10.25 -15.23 -22.94
CA ASP A 408 9.19 -14.61 -23.74
C ASP A 408 8.19 -13.89 -22.84
N ILE A 409 8.42 -12.58 -22.64
CA ILE A 409 7.53 -11.71 -21.87
C ILE A 409 6.10 -11.61 -22.41
N THR A 410 5.84 -12.06 -23.65
CA THR A 410 4.48 -12.05 -24.24
C THR A 410 3.71 -13.34 -23.97
N SER A 411 4.39 -14.41 -23.54
CA SER A 411 3.77 -15.66 -23.10
C SER A 411 4.57 -16.35 -21.97
N PRO A 412 4.70 -15.75 -20.77
CA PRO A 412 5.39 -16.37 -19.63
C PRO A 412 4.84 -17.76 -19.27
N ILE A 413 5.70 -18.73 -19.03
CA ILE A 413 5.32 -20.14 -18.79
C ILE A 413 5.60 -20.47 -17.32
N GLN A 414 4.63 -21.03 -16.60
CA GLN A 414 4.92 -21.58 -15.26
C GLN A 414 5.82 -22.81 -15.41
N VAL A 415 7.04 -22.75 -14.89
CA VAL A 415 8.06 -23.80 -15.01
C VAL A 415 8.33 -24.52 -13.69
N GLY A 416 8.04 -23.89 -12.55
CA GLY A 416 8.18 -24.50 -11.23
C GLY A 416 7.14 -23.98 -10.23
N GLN A 417 7.08 -24.62 -9.07
CA GLN A 417 6.35 -24.15 -7.91
C GLN A 417 6.84 -24.85 -6.64
N VAL A 418 6.76 -24.20 -5.49
CA VAL A 418 7.00 -24.79 -4.17
C VAL A 418 5.74 -24.63 -3.32
N GLN A 419 5.19 -25.74 -2.85
CA GLN A 419 4.07 -25.73 -1.89
C GLN A 419 4.65 -25.59 -0.47
N THR A 420 4.16 -24.64 0.31
CA THR A 420 4.56 -24.42 1.70
C THR A 420 3.39 -24.65 2.66
N CYS A 421 3.69 -24.78 3.95
CA CYS A 421 2.68 -25.07 4.98
C CYS A 421 1.83 -23.85 5.37
N ARG A 422 2.35 -22.63 5.18
CA ARG A 422 1.68 -21.35 5.47
C ARG A 422 1.40 -20.49 4.24
N GLY A 423 1.85 -20.91 3.06
CA GLY A 423 1.82 -20.08 1.85
C GLY A 423 3.06 -19.19 1.71
N SER A 424 2.97 -18.23 0.80
CA SER A 424 3.95 -17.16 0.65
C SER A 424 3.20 -15.84 0.67
N HIS A 425 3.37 -15.07 1.74
CA HIS A 425 2.97 -13.68 1.84
C HIS A 425 3.96 -12.85 1.00
N THR A 426 5.20 -12.73 1.48
CA THR A 426 6.34 -12.14 0.74
C THR A 426 7.48 -13.14 0.58
N HIS A 427 8.46 -12.81 -0.25
CA HIS A 427 9.65 -13.61 -0.45
C HIS A 427 10.86 -12.75 -0.81
N SER A 428 12.06 -13.23 -0.51
CA SER A 428 13.28 -12.41 -0.56
C SER A 428 14.44 -13.18 -1.18
N ILE A 429 15.06 -12.63 -2.24
CA ILE A 429 16.15 -13.29 -2.97
C ILE A 429 17.47 -13.09 -2.23
N VAL A 430 17.92 -14.13 -1.51
CA VAL A 430 19.08 -14.08 -0.61
C VAL A 430 20.40 -14.17 -1.39
N SER A 431 20.46 -15.04 -2.39
CA SER A 431 21.62 -15.21 -3.27
C SER A 431 21.23 -15.90 -4.57
N SER A 432 21.92 -15.60 -5.67
CA SER A 432 21.75 -16.26 -6.96
C SER A 432 23.10 -16.46 -7.67
N ASP A 433 23.27 -17.62 -8.30
CA ASP A 433 24.41 -17.96 -9.16
C ASP A 433 23.95 -18.71 -10.43
N ASP A 434 24.90 -19.17 -11.25
CA ASP A 434 24.62 -19.87 -12.50
C ASP A 434 23.84 -21.19 -12.31
N ASP A 435 23.84 -21.81 -11.12
CA ASP A 435 23.23 -23.10 -10.84
C ASP A 435 22.00 -23.02 -9.92
N SER A 436 21.93 -22.05 -9.00
CA SER A 436 20.92 -21.98 -7.94
C SER A 436 20.52 -20.56 -7.52
N ILE A 437 19.29 -20.43 -7.02
CA ILE A 437 18.76 -19.26 -6.31
C ILE A 437 18.32 -19.71 -4.93
N VAL A 438 18.69 -18.95 -3.89
CA VAL A 438 18.22 -19.13 -2.51
C VAL A 438 17.21 -18.03 -2.19
N VAL A 439 16.06 -18.43 -1.68
CA VAL A 439 14.93 -17.56 -1.37
C VAL A 439 14.49 -17.80 0.08
N TYR A 440 14.23 -16.73 0.84
CA TYR A 440 13.46 -16.83 2.09
C TYR A 440 11.98 -16.57 1.80
N ASN A 441 11.12 -17.42 2.37
CA ASN A 441 9.66 -17.36 2.20
C ASN A 441 9.02 -17.03 3.55
N SER A 442 8.36 -15.87 3.62
CA SER A 442 7.44 -15.50 4.70
C SER A 442 6.05 -16.03 4.36
N GLY A 443 5.39 -16.76 5.26
CA GLY A 443 3.99 -17.17 5.12
C GLY A 443 3.25 -16.90 6.40
N THR A 444 2.21 -16.07 6.36
CA THR A 444 1.47 -15.61 7.53
C THR A 444 0.21 -16.44 7.75
N ALA A 445 -0.47 -16.84 6.67
CA ALA A 445 -1.74 -17.56 6.78
C ALA A 445 -1.62 -18.95 7.44
N GLY A 446 -2.73 -19.42 8.03
CA GLY A 446 -2.78 -20.60 8.89
C GLY A 446 -2.23 -21.89 8.29
N VAL A 447 -1.68 -22.74 9.16
CA VAL A 447 -1.04 -24.02 8.82
C VAL A 447 -2.05 -24.99 8.21
N ARG A 448 -1.68 -25.62 7.09
CA ARG A 448 -2.53 -26.58 6.34
C ARG A 448 -2.68 -27.91 7.10
N ASP A 449 -3.83 -28.56 6.93
CA ASP A 449 -4.07 -29.93 7.41
C ASP A 449 -3.08 -30.93 6.77
N GLU A 450 -2.49 -31.83 7.56
CA GLU A 450 -1.53 -32.85 7.10
C GLU A 450 -2.07 -33.73 5.94
N LYS A 451 -3.39 -33.86 5.80
CA LYS A 451 -4.06 -34.58 4.71
C LYS A 451 -4.02 -33.82 3.38
N GLU A 452 -3.90 -32.49 3.42
CA GLU A 452 -3.69 -31.66 2.22
C GLU A 452 -2.21 -31.54 1.88
N LEU A 453 -1.36 -31.26 2.86
CA LEU A 453 0.10 -31.22 2.70
C LEU A 453 0.80 -31.88 3.89
N ALA A 454 1.39 -33.06 3.64
CA ALA A 454 2.02 -33.86 4.69
C ALA A 454 3.27 -33.18 5.27
N GLY A 455 3.36 -33.14 6.60
CA GLY A 455 4.42 -32.45 7.35
C GLY A 455 4.01 -31.08 7.90
N CYS A 456 2.84 -30.56 7.52
CA CYS A 456 2.31 -29.30 8.07
C CYS A 456 1.69 -29.51 9.45
N ILE A 457 2.53 -29.35 10.48
CA ILE A 457 2.15 -29.49 11.89
C ILE A 457 1.84 -28.10 12.46
N GLY A 458 0.66 -27.93 13.06
CA GLY A 458 0.23 -26.68 13.70
C GLY A 458 0.88 -26.46 15.08
N ASP A 459 0.29 -25.62 15.93
CA ASP A 459 0.72 -25.51 17.32
C ASP A 459 0.28 -26.75 18.11
N ILE A 460 1.24 -27.63 18.42
CA ILE A 460 1.06 -28.78 19.30
C ILE A 460 2.05 -28.61 20.45
N PRO A 461 1.59 -28.40 21.70
CA PRO A 461 2.46 -28.10 22.83
C PRO A 461 3.57 -29.15 23.05
N GLY A 462 4.81 -28.75 22.76
CA GLY A 462 6.00 -29.59 22.89
C GLY A 462 6.40 -30.39 21.64
N ASP A 463 5.73 -30.19 20.51
CA ASP A 463 6.16 -30.70 19.20
C ASP A 463 7.06 -29.67 18.52
N ASP A 464 8.35 -29.97 18.40
CA ASP A 464 9.32 -29.07 17.78
C ASP A 464 9.16 -28.99 16.25
N ARG A 465 8.35 -29.86 15.64
CA ARG A 465 8.19 -29.97 14.18
C ARG A 465 7.14 -29.02 13.61
N THR A 466 6.58 -28.12 14.42
CA THR A 466 5.59 -27.12 13.97
C THR A 466 6.11 -26.24 12.83
N ALA A 467 5.19 -25.83 11.94
CA ALA A 467 5.44 -24.90 10.84
C ALA A 467 5.37 -23.42 11.27
N LEU A 468 4.99 -23.14 12.52
CA LEU A 468 5.13 -21.82 13.15
C LEU A 468 6.60 -21.57 13.58
N PHE A 469 6.95 -20.33 13.92
CA PHE A 469 8.27 -19.97 14.49
C PHE A 469 9.46 -20.30 13.58
N ARG A 470 9.26 -20.27 12.26
CA ARG A 470 10.24 -20.66 11.23
C ARG A 470 10.20 -19.73 10.02
N ILE A 471 11.32 -19.64 9.32
CA ILE A 471 11.41 -19.11 7.94
C ILE A 471 11.62 -20.31 7.03
N ASP A 472 10.87 -20.43 5.93
CA ASP A 472 11.14 -21.46 4.92
C ASP A 472 12.26 -20.99 3.98
N VAL A 473 13.35 -21.75 3.91
CA VAL A 473 14.47 -21.50 2.99
C VAL A 473 14.30 -22.38 1.76
N ILE A 474 14.20 -21.76 0.59
CA ILE A 474 13.90 -22.43 -0.68
C ILE A 474 15.09 -22.33 -1.63
N GLU A 475 15.43 -23.46 -2.25
CA GLU A 475 16.43 -23.59 -3.30
C GLU A 475 15.70 -23.77 -4.65
N ILE A 476 16.00 -22.92 -5.63
CA ILE A 476 15.50 -23.00 -7.01
C ILE A 476 16.70 -23.28 -7.93
N PRO A 477 16.86 -24.48 -8.49
CA PRO A 477 17.90 -24.75 -9.47
C PRO A 477 17.61 -24.02 -10.79
N VAL A 478 18.46 -23.06 -11.20
CA VAL A 478 18.22 -22.16 -12.36
C VAL A 478 17.96 -22.95 -13.65
N LYS A 479 18.72 -24.03 -13.86
CA LYS A 479 18.62 -24.91 -15.04
C LYS A 479 17.50 -25.96 -14.95
N ALA A 480 16.78 -26.03 -13.83
CA ALA A 480 15.71 -26.99 -13.57
C ALA A 480 14.72 -26.52 -12.47
N PRO A 481 14.03 -25.37 -12.65
CA PRO A 481 13.19 -24.76 -11.61
C PRO A 481 12.00 -25.63 -11.17
N GLN A 482 11.61 -26.63 -11.97
CA GLN A 482 10.64 -27.66 -11.58
C GLN A 482 11.10 -28.54 -10.40
N ASN A 483 12.39 -28.50 -10.05
CA ASN A 483 12.98 -29.22 -8.92
C ASN A 483 13.12 -28.33 -7.66
N ALA A 484 12.57 -27.11 -7.67
CA ALA A 484 12.61 -26.21 -6.54
C ALA A 484 11.97 -26.82 -5.28
N ARG A 485 12.53 -26.51 -4.11
CA ARG A 485 12.20 -27.16 -2.83
C ARG A 485 12.54 -26.29 -1.63
N ILE A 486 11.82 -26.49 -0.53
CA ILE A 486 12.31 -26.12 0.80
C ILE A 486 13.54 -27.00 1.11
N THR A 487 14.64 -26.41 1.58
CA THR A 487 15.87 -27.12 1.98
C THR A 487 16.08 -27.12 3.48
N SER A 488 15.67 -26.06 4.17
CA SER A 488 15.65 -25.93 5.62
C SER A 488 14.49 -25.01 6.04
N SER A 489 14.02 -25.18 7.27
CA SER A 489 13.03 -24.27 7.88
C SER A 489 13.55 -23.83 9.26
N PRO A 490 14.63 -23.02 9.34
CA PRO A 490 15.30 -22.63 10.58
C PRO A 490 14.36 -21.93 11.58
N ALA A 491 14.51 -22.29 12.86
CA ALA A 491 13.72 -21.77 13.97
C ALA A 491 14.28 -20.45 14.54
N VAL A 492 14.33 -19.39 13.73
CA VAL A 492 14.97 -18.11 14.10
C VAL A 492 14.29 -17.37 15.26
N PHE A 493 13.12 -17.82 15.70
CA PHE A 493 12.28 -17.26 16.78
C PHE A 493 12.56 -17.89 18.16
N ALA A 494 13.37 -18.96 18.19
CA ALA A 494 13.70 -19.65 19.43
C ALA A 494 14.55 -18.78 20.37
N ASP A 495 14.45 -19.04 21.68
CA ASP A 495 15.36 -18.45 22.68
C ASP A 495 16.61 -19.32 22.96
N ASP A 496 17.50 -18.82 23.81
CA ASP A 496 18.72 -19.51 24.26
C ASP A 496 18.45 -20.86 24.95
N GLU A 497 17.22 -21.09 25.45
CA GLU A 497 16.78 -22.38 26.00
C GLU A 497 16.19 -23.33 24.93
N GLY A 498 16.05 -22.89 23.68
CA GLY A 498 15.52 -23.65 22.55
C GLY A 498 13.99 -23.72 22.50
N ARG A 499 13.26 -22.85 23.22
CA ARG A 499 11.80 -22.77 23.12
C ARG A 499 11.43 -21.99 21.86
N LEU A 500 10.70 -22.61 20.92
CA LEU A 500 10.37 -22.01 19.62
C LEU A 500 9.63 -20.67 19.73
N SER A 501 8.68 -20.55 20.67
CA SER A 501 8.02 -19.29 21.04
C SER A 501 8.83 -18.52 22.10
N GLY A 502 10.08 -18.20 21.75
CA GLY A 502 11.03 -17.48 22.61
C GLY A 502 10.89 -15.95 22.55
N LEU A 503 10.33 -15.43 21.46
CA LEU A 503 10.04 -14.00 21.24
C LEU A 503 8.70 -13.55 21.87
N TRP A 504 8.23 -12.34 21.55
CA TRP A 504 7.01 -11.76 22.14
C TRP A 504 5.78 -12.65 21.92
N ARG A 505 4.88 -12.66 22.91
CA ARG A 505 3.80 -13.68 23.06
C ARG A 505 2.40 -13.15 22.74
N GLY A 506 2.31 -11.97 22.15
CA GLY A 506 1.08 -11.22 22.02
C GLY A 506 0.69 -10.54 23.33
N GLY A 507 0.00 -9.40 23.25
CA GLY A 507 -0.60 -8.74 24.43
C GLY A 507 -0.49 -7.22 24.47
N ASP A 508 -1.02 -6.67 25.56
CA ASP A 508 -0.89 -5.27 25.96
C ASP A 508 0.47 -5.04 26.65
N HIS A 509 1.22 -4.01 26.22
CA HIS A 509 2.49 -3.61 26.84
C HIS A 509 2.30 -2.68 28.07
N GLY A 510 1.07 -2.24 28.36
CA GLY A 510 0.68 -1.39 29.49
C GLY A 510 -0.14 -0.15 29.10
N GLU A 511 -0.60 0.59 30.11
CA GLU A 511 -1.41 1.79 29.96
C GLU A 511 -0.76 2.82 28.99
N GLY A 512 -1.41 3.08 27.86
CA GLY A 512 -0.94 4.00 26.81
C GLY A 512 -0.12 3.36 25.68
N THR A 513 0.01 2.03 25.66
CA THR A 513 0.70 1.27 24.60
C THR A 513 -0.28 0.61 23.62
N GLN A 514 0.23 0.04 22.53
CA GLN A 514 -0.56 -0.80 21.63
C GLN A 514 -0.74 -2.22 22.17
N HIS A 515 -1.78 -2.91 21.69
CA HIS A 515 -1.81 -4.37 21.72
C HIS A 515 -0.99 -4.87 20.53
N THR A 516 0.03 -5.67 20.80
CA THR A 516 1.01 -6.12 19.81
C THR A 516 0.85 -7.61 19.58
N GLU A 517 0.89 -8.06 18.33
CA GLU A 517 0.59 -9.44 17.93
C GLU A 517 1.59 -10.51 18.42
N TRP A 518 1.19 -11.78 18.36
CA TRP A 518 2.09 -12.90 18.69
C TRP A 518 3.17 -13.09 17.63
N THR A 519 4.44 -13.17 18.05
CA THR A 519 5.58 -13.36 17.16
C THR A 519 5.73 -14.83 16.71
N ASP A 520 4.94 -15.26 15.73
CA ASP A 520 5.00 -16.63 15.15
C ASP A 520 5.38 -16.70 13.65
N GLN A 521 5.48 -15.54 12.96
CA GLN A 521 6.03 -15.40 11.60
C GLN A 521 6.74 -14.06 11.38
N CYS A 522 7.55 -14.01 10.32
CA CYS A 522 7.91 -12.76 9.67
C CYS A 522 6.89 -12.42 8.59
N HIS A 523 6.56 -11.13 8.45
CA HIS A 523 5.81 -10.61 7.32
C HIS A 523 6.78 -10.36 6.16
N ASP A 524 7.78 -9.50 6.38
CA ASP A 524 8.88 -9.23 5.45
C ASP A 524 10.23 -9.62 6.03
N ILE A 525 11.18 -9.96 5.16
CA ILE A 525 12.59 -10.19 5.52
C ILE A 525 13.49 -9.45 4.51
N THR A 526 13.85 -8.20 4.78
CA THR A 526 14.71 -7.44 3.89
C THR A 526 16.16 -7.91 3.99
N VAL A 527 16.70 -8.45 2.91
CA VAL A 527 18.06 -9.01 2.83
C VAL A 527 19.04 -8.00 2.24
N PHE A 528 20.26 -7.95 2.77
CA PHE A 528 21.37 -7.16 2.24
C PHE A 528 22.59 -8.07 2.00
N PRO A 529 22.62 -8.83 0.88
CA PRO A 529 23.57 -9.94 0.70
C PRO A 529 25.05 -9.52 0.69
N ALA A 530 25.36 -8.31 0.22
CA ALA A 530 26.72 -7.76 0.23
C ALA A 530 27.29 -7.59 1.66
N LEU A 531 26.44 -7.20 2.61
CA LEU A 531 26.79 -7.02 4.02
C LEU A 531 26.51 -8.27 4.87
N LYS A 532 25.91 -9.31 4.27
CA LYS A 532 25.56 -10.59 4.92
C LYS A 532 24.60 -10.47 6.11
N ILE A 533 23.74 -9.45 6.09
CA ILE A 533 22.69 -9.23 7.09
C ILE A 533 21.30 -9.26 6.46
N ALA A 534 20.28 -9.56 7.26
CA ALA A 534 18.88 -9.35 6.90
C ALA A 534 18.08 -8.84 8.11
N ALA A 535 17.05 -8.04 7.88
CA ALA A 535 16.13 -7.56 8.91
C ALA A 535 14.73 -8.15 8.67
N GLY A 536 14.23 -8.90 9.64
CA GLY A 536 12.87 -9.42 9.63
C GLY A 536 11.93 -8.48 10.37
N ALA A 537 10.86 -8.04 9.71
CA ALA A 537 9.71 -7.43 10.36
C ALA A 537 8.69 -8.53 10.64
N CYS A 538 8.47 -8.86 11.91
CA CYS A 538 7.88 -10.14 12.28
C CYS A 538 6.82 -10.01 13.37
N SER A 539 5.57 -9.77 12.97
CA SER A 539 4.37 -9.81 13.84
C SER A 539 4.49 -8.99 15.15
N GLY A 540 5.09 -9.52 16.23
CA GLY A 540 5.36 -8.78 17.47
C GLY A 540 6.81 -8.29 17.70
N ASN A 541 7.74 -8.54 16.77
CA ASN A 541 9.16 -8.19 16.90
C ASN A 541 9.82 -7.75 15.58
N GLY A 542 10.79 -6.85 15.69
CA GLY A 542 11.85 -6.68 14.68
C GLY A 542 13.04 -7.58 15.02
N ILE A 543 13.61 -8.27 14.04
CA ILE A 543 14.77 -9.15 14.25
C ILE A 543 15.90 -8.85 13.26
N LEU A 544 17.15 -9.03 13.68
CA LEU A 544 18.32 -8.97 12.81
C LEU A 544 18.92 -10.37 12.66
N LEU A 545 19.25 -10.74 11.42
CA LEU A 545 19.78 -12.06 11.03
C LEU A 545 21.19 -11.92 10.43
N ASP A 546 22.11 -12.81 10.81
CA ASP A 546 23.29 -13.14 10.03
C ASP A 546 22.90 -14.13 8.92
N ILE A 547 23.19 -13.76 7.67
CA ILE A 547 22.93 -14.56 6.46
C ILE A 547 24.24 -14.95 5.75
N SER A 548 25.37 -14.94 6.48
CA SER A 548 26.69 -15.33 5.98
C SER A 548 26.75 -16.72 5.35
N GLU A 549 25.88 -17.61 5.81
CA GLU A 549 25.56 -18.93 5.25
C GLU A 549 24.07 -18.93 4.80
N PRO A 550 23.75 -18.56 3.55
CA PRO A 550 22.37 -18.29 3.12
C PRO A 550 21.35 -19.42 3.34
N LEU A 551 21.80 -20.68 3.43
CA LEU A 551 20.96 -21.85 3.68
C LEU A 551 20.62 -22.08 5.18
N ASN A 552 21.22 -21.31 6.08
CA ASN A 552 21.04 -21.41 7.53
C ASN A 552 21.20 -20.02 8.19
N PRO A 553 20.23 -19.10 8.04
CA PRO A 553 20.20 -17.83 8.75
C PRO A 553 20.16 -18.03 10.28
N VAL A 554 20.77 -17.09 11.01
CA VAL A 554 20.84 -17.11 12.49
C VAL A 554 20.42 -15.74 13.02
N ARG A 555 19.52 -15.68 14.01
CA ARG A 555 19.17 -14.42 14.68
C ARG A 555 20.35 -13.94 15.54
N ILE A 556 20.69 -12.67 15.42
CA ILE A 556 21.80 -12.02 16.16
C ILE A 556 21.32 -10.92 17.12
N ASP A 557 20.13 -10.35 16.90
CA ASP A 557 19.49 -9.38 17.79
C ASP A 557 17.97 -9.33 17.55
N GLU A 558 17.22 -8.84 18.55
CA GLU A 558 15.78 -8.64 18.48
C GLU A 558 15.33 -7.39 19.24
N VAL A 559 14.26 -6.76 18.76
CA VAL A 559 13.59 -5.62 19.39
C VAL A 559 12.08 -5.84 19.45
N SER A 560 11.43 -5.23 20.43
CA SER A 560 9.97 -5.16 20.58
C SER A 560 9.64 -3.71 20.95
N ASP A 561 8.52 -3.20 20.43
CA ASP A 561 8.21 -1.77 20.43
C ASP A 561 6.76 -1.58 20.88
N PRO A 562 6.50 -0.96 22.04
CA PRO A 562 5.14 -0.79 22.57
C PRO A 562 4.30 0.23 21.77
N GLY A 563 4.90 0.90 20.77
CA GLY A 563 4.20 1.72 19.79
C GLY A 563 3.71 0.94 18.56
N PHE A 564 4.08 -0.34 18.40
CA PHE A 564 3.73 -1.16 17.23
C PHE A 564 2.58 -2.13 17.54
N ALA A 565 1.65 -2.30 16.61
CA ALA A 565 0.66 -3.37 16.66
C ALA A 565 1.14 -4.61 15.87
N TYR A 566 1.67 -4.38 14.66
CA TYR A 566 2.11 -5.44 13.76
C TYR A 566 3.34 -5.03 12.94
N TRP A 567 4.46 -5.72 13.16
CA TRP A 567 5.71 -5.45 12.44
C TRP A 567 5.62 -5.95 10.99
N HIS A 568 5.55 -5.01 10.07
CA HIS A 568 5.18 -5.24 8.67
C HIS A 568 6.39 -5.34 7.73
N SER A 569 7.18 -4.26 7.58
CA SER A 569 8.33 -4.25 6.70
C SER A 569 9.57 -3.55 7.27
N ALA A 570 10.74 -3.87 6.71
CA ALA A 570 12.05 -3.41 7.16
C ALA A 570 12.86 -2.83 5.99
N THR A 571 13.72 -1.84 6.22
CA THR A 571 14.65 -1.33 5.19
C THR A 571 15.93 -0.78 5.82
N PHE A 572 17.10 -1.22 5.35
CA PHE A 572 18.40 -0.69 5.75
C PHE A 572 18.72 0.62 5.02
N ASN A 573 19.56 1.47 5.63
CA ASN A 573 20.28 2.50 4.88
C ASN A 573 21.42 1.87 4.03
N ASN A 574 21.98 2.61 3.07
CA ASN A 574 22.97 2.06 2.14
C ASN A 574 24.24 1.51 2.82
N ASP A 575 24.65 2.06 3.96
CA ASP A 575 25.81 1.56 4.71
C ASP A 575 25.49 0.31 5.57
N GLY A 576 24.23 -0.13 5.66
CA GLY A 576 23.76 -1.17 6.59
C GLY A 576 23.82 -0.78 8.07
N THR A 577 24.15 0.47 8.36
CA THR A 577 24.36 1.02 9.72
C THR A 577 23.08 1.45 10.43
N LYS A 578 21.93 1.35 9.76
CA LYS A 578 20.60 1.76 10.25
C LYS A 578 19.55 0.85 9.64
N VAL A 579 18.43 0.66 10.35
CA VAL A 579 17.22 0.01 9.83
C VAL A 579 15.98 0.81 10.24
N LEU A 580 15.08 1.02 9.28
CA LEU A 580 13.71 1.45 9.49
C LEU A 580 12.81 0.22 9.56
N PHE A 581 11.83 0.23 10.46
CA PHE A 581 10.72 -0.73 10.49
C PHE A 581 9.38 0.01 10.37
N THR A 582 8.36 -0.67 9.82
CA THR A 582 7.00 -0.16 9.62
C THR A 582 5.98 -0.94 10.47
N ASP A 583 4.94 -0.25 10.94
CA ASP A 583 3.84 -0.79 11.75
C ASP A 583 2.53 -0.81 10.94
N GLU A 584 1.98 -2.00 10.68
CA GLU A 584 0.67 -2.14 10.02
C GLU A 584 -0.49 -2.04 11.03
N TRP A 585 -0.54 -0.94 11.79
CA TRP A 585 -1.61 -0.73 12.74
C TRP A 585 -2.97 -0.71 12.03
N GLY A 586 -3.88 -1.56 12.50
CA GLY A 586 -5.20 -1.74 11.88
C GLY A 586 -5.22 -2.66 10.65
N GLY A 587 -4.14 -3.41 10.38
CA GLY A 587 -4.10 -4.47 9.37
C GLY A 587 -4.55 -3.99 7.99
N GLY A 588 -4.05 -2.83 7.56
CA GLY A 588 -4.26 -2.26 6.22
C GLY A 588 -5.68 -1.77 5.90
N THR A 589 -6.68 -2.17 6.67
CA THR A 589 -8.11 -1.97 6.36
C THR A 589 -8.77 -0.83 7.14
N GLN A 590 -8.10 -0.28 8.16
CA GLN A 590 -8.69 0.70 9.08
C GLN A 590 -8.12 2.12 8.87
N PRO A 591 -8.92 3.17 9.16
CA PRO A 591 -8.45 4.54 9.13
C PRO A 591 -7.62 4.83 10.39
N ARG A 592 -6.29 4.73 10.27
CA ARG A 592 -5.33 4.86 11.38
C ARG A 592 -4.44 6.10 11.32
N CYS A 593 -4.81 7.07 10.49
CA CYS A 593 -4.16 8.38 10.37
C CYS A 593 -5.11 9.51 10.82
N ARG A 594 -6.03 9.28 11.76
CA ARG A 594 -7.05 10.26 12.17
C ARG A 594 -6.45 11.32 13.10
N ALA A 595 -7.08 12.49 13.20
CA ALA A 595 -6.64 13.58 14.09
C ALA A 595 -6.62 13.22 15.59
N SER A 596 -7.34 12.17 15.99
CA SER A 596 -7.38 11.60 17.35
C SER A 596 -6.30 10.55 17.62
N ASP A 597 -5.68 9.99 16.58
CA ASP A 597 -4.78 8.85 16.71
C ASP A 597 -3.37 9.30 17.17
N PRO A 598 -2.69 8.56 18.06
CA PRO A 598 -1.33 8.90 18.48
C PRO A 598 -0.34 8.91 17.31
N LYS A 599 0.54 9.93 17.25
CA LYS A 599 1.64 9.99 16.25
C LYS A 599 2.68 8.86 16.39
N THR A 600 2.66 8.12 17.50
CA THR A 600 3.55 7.01 17.81
C THR A 600 2.94 5.63 17.55
N TRP A 601 1.70 5.55 17.07
CA TRP A 601 1.01 4.30 16.69
C TRP A 601 0.82 4.27 15.18
N GLY A 602 1.04 3.15 14.49
CA GLY A 602 1.07 3.13 13.02
C GLY A 602 2.16 4.05 12.46
N ALA A 603 3.33 4.06 13.11
CA ALA A 603 4.46 4.91 12.82
C ALA A 603 5.67 4.07 12.43
N ASN A 604 6.52 4.59 11.54
CA ASN A 604 7.84 4.00 11.31
C ASN A 604 8.69 4.16 12.58
N ALA A 605 9.54 3.19 12.90
CA ALA A 605 10.56 3.29 13.94
C ALA A 605 11.97 3.17 13.33
N PHE A 606 12.86 4.07 13.74
CA PHE A 606 14.25 4.11 13.27
C PHE A 606 15.21 3.56 14.32
N TYR A 607 16.11 2.67 13.88
CA TYR A 607 17.13 2.04 14.70
C TYR A 607 18.52 2.21 14.06
N ASP A 608 19.50 2.60 14.86
CA ASP A 608 20.92 2.51 14.49
C ASP A 608 21.42 1.08 14.74
N VAL A 609 22.20 0.52 13.81
CA VAL A 609 22.78 -0.83 13.90
C VAL A 609 24.24 -0.72 14.34
N ILE A 610 24.52 -1.06 15.60
CA ILE A 610 25.83 -0.88 16.25
C ILE A 610 26.33 -2.23 16.77
N GLU A 611 27.49 -2.68 16.28
CA GLU A 611 28.10 -3.97 16.65
C GLU A 611 27.16 -5.19 16.51
N GLY A 612 26.22 -5.12 15.54
CA GLY A 612 25.21 -6.16 15.29
C GLY A 612 23.95 -6.03 16.14
N LYS A 613 23.74 -4.91 16.85
CA LYS A 613 22.56 -4.66 17.68
C LYS A 613 21.77 -3.43 17.25
N MET A 614 20.45 -3.48 17.41
CA MET A 614 19.52 -2.41 17.03
C MET A 614 19.27 -1.47 18.22
N SER A 615 19.57 -0.18 18.04
CA SER A 615 19.34 0.88 19.02
C SER A 615 18.31 1.87 18.50
N PHE A 616 17.10 1.85 19.06
CA PHE A 616 16.02 2.79 18.75
C PHE A 616 16.48 4.26 18.87
N GLN A 617 16.03 5.10 17.94
CA GLN A 617 16.33 6.53 17.89
C GLN A 617 15.07 7.41 17.91
N SER A 618 14.13 7.19 16.98
CA SER A 618 12.88 7.96 16.89
C SER A 618 11.77 7.22 16.14
N TYR A 619 10.56 7.81 16.18
CA TYR A 619 9.44 7.45 15.30
C TYR A 619 9.28 8.48 14.16
N TYR A 620 8.58 8.11 13.09
CA TYR A 620 8.03 9.00 12.08
C TYR A 620 6.63 8.54 11.65
N LYS A 621 5.70 9.48 11.48
CA LYS A 621 4.39 9.27 10.86
C LYS A 621 4.03 10.53 10.06
N ILE A 622 3.26 10.39 8.98
CA ILE A 622 2.82 11.53 8.17
C ILE A 622 1.99 12.54 8.99
N ASP A 623 2.16 13.83 8.70
CA ASP A 623 1.51 14.93 9.41
C ASP A 623 0.11 15.29 8.85
N ALA A 624 -0.50 14.36 8.11
CA ALA A 624 -1.81 14.50 7.47
C ALA A 624 -2.91 13.68 8.18
N PRO A 625 -3.76 14.33 8.99
CA PRO A 625 -5.00 13.75 9.47
C PRO A 625 -5.98 13.40 8.35
N GLN A 626 -6.17 12.11 8.09
CA GLN A 626 -7.12 11.59 7.11
C GLN A 626 -8.50 11.29 7.75
N SER A 627 -9.50 11.06 6.91
CA SER A 627 -10.88 10.70 7.32
C SER A 627 -11.02 9.23 7.72
N ASP A 628 -12.21 8.87 8.20
CA ASP A 628 -12.61 7.48 8.45
C ASP A 628 -12.94 6.67 7.17
N THR A 629 -13.06 7.32 6.01
CA THR A 629 -13.17 6.65 4.71
C THR A 629 -11.81 6.20 4.13
N GLU A 630 -10.71 6.64 4.74
CA GLU A 630 -9.35 6.47 4.24
C GLU A 630 -8.54 5.47 5.06
N ASN A 631 -8.44 4.23 4.57
CA ASN A 631 -7.50 3.26 5.11
C ASN A 631 -6.06 3.76 4.91
N CYS A 632 -5.34 4.00 6.01
CA CYS A 632 -4.06 4.70 6.00
C CYS A 632 -3.11 4.06 7.01
N VAL A 633 -2.00 3.55 6.50
CA VAL A 633 -1.00 2.77 7.24
C VAL A 633 0.34 2.85 6.52
N ALA A 634 1.45 2.64 7.23
CA ALA A 634 2.78 2.57 6.64
C ALA A 634 2.94 1.28 5.81
N HIS A 635 3.42 1.37 4.57
CA HIS A 635 3.66 0.21 3.70
C HIS A 635 4.99 0.35 2.93
N ASN A 636 5.19 -0.49 1.89
CA ASN A 636 6.50 -0.74 1.28
C ASN A 636 7.11 0.43 0.50
N GLY A 637 8.45 0.47 0.49
CA GLY A 637 9.25 1.59 0.03
C GLY A 637 10.71 1.22 -0.30
N SER A 638 11.48 2.15 -0.88
CA SER A 638 12.94 1.94 -1.09
C SER A 638 13.79 3.19 -0.88
N VAL A 639 15.10 3.00 -0.79
CA VAL A 639 16.09 4.07 -0.61
C VAL A 639 16.30 4.83 -1.93
N VAL A 640 16.27 6.16 -1.86
CA VAL A 640 16.65 7.07 -2.96
C VAL A 640 18.15 7.33 -2.88
N PRO A 641 18.96 7.00 -3.91
CA PRO A 641 20.42 6.89 -3.79
C PRO A 641 21.17 8.24 -3.91
N VAL A 642 20.85 9.22 -3.06
CA VAL A 642 21.60 10.49 -2.99
C VAL A 642 22.91 10.28 -2.21
N PRO A 643 24.09 10.61 -2.77
CA PRO A 643 25.36 10.33 -2.10
C PRO A 643 25.48 11.09 -0.78
N GLY A 644 25.81 10.37 0.30
CA GLY A 644 26.03 10.96 1.63
C GLY A 644 24.77 11.38 2.40
N ARG A 645 23.60 10.88 1.99
CA ARG A 645 22.30 11.00 2.69
C ARG A 645 21.59 9.66 2.70
N ASP A 646 20.73 9.47 3.69
CA ASP A 646 19.82 8.35 3.78
C ASP A 646 18.40 8.87 3.53
N ILE A 647 17.82 8.57 2.37
CA ILE A 647 16.49 9.05 1.96
C ILE A 647 15.63 7.85 1.57
N PHE A 648 14.40 7.78 2.08
CA PHE A 648 13.45 6.69 1.84
C PHE A 648 12.21 7.24 1.13
N VAL A 649 11.70 6.55 0.10
CA VAL A 649 10.37 6.80 -0.46
C VAL A 649 9.44 5.66 -0.04
N GLN A 650 8.24 5.99 0.42
CA GLN A 650 7.34 5.07 1.11
C GLN A 650 5.87 5.25 0.73
N ALA A 651 5.16 4.11 0.58
CA ALA A 651 3.72 4.06 0.41
C ALA A 651 2.98 4.18 1.75
N TRP A 652 1.83 4.87 1.76
CA TRP A 652 1.01 5.14 2.94
C TRP A 652 -0.47 4.75 2.75
N TYR A 653 -0.77 3.78 1.89
CA TYR A 653 -2.14 3.43 1.46
C TYR A 653 -2.90 4.70 0.99
N GLN A 654 -4.08 5.04 1.51
CA GLN A 654 -4.79 6.29 1.13
C GLN A 654 -4.20 7.56 1.76
N GLY A 655 -3.16 7.46 2.60
CA GLY A 655 -2.29 8.59 2.94
C GLY A 655 -1.21 8.90 1.89
N GLY A 656 -1.26 8.23 0.73
CA GLY A 656 -0.46 8.57 -0.43
C GLY A 656 0.97 8.03 -0.39
N LEU A 657 1.92 8.93 -0.63
CA LEU A 657 3.35 8.67 -0.76
C LEU A 657 4.11 9.75 0.02
N SER A 658 5.06 9.31 0.86
CA SER A 658 5.97 10.19 1.59
C SER A 658 7.43 9.94 1.19
N VAL A 659 8.26 10.98 1.22
CA VAL A 659 9.71 10.90 0.99
C VAL A 659 10.42 11.51 2.19
N ILE A 660 11.20 10.70 2.90
CA ILE A 660 11.72 10.98 4.23
C ILE A 660 13.25 11.01 4.17
N ASP A 661 13.88 12.10 4.60
CA ASP A 661 15.31 12.12 4.91
C ASP A 661 15.51 11.63 6.35
N PHE A 662 16.26 10.53 6.52
CA PHE A 662 16.62 9.93 7.80
C PHE A 662 18.15 9.86 8.00
N THR A 663 18.89 10.76 7.33
CA THR A 663 20.35 10.92 7.48
C THR A 663 20.73 11.16 8.95
N GLU A 664 19.90 11.89 9.70
CA GLU A 664 19.95 11.94 11.16
C GLU A 664 18.76 11.12 11.71
N THR A 665 19.02 9.91 12.21
CA THR A 665 17.98 8.93 12.62
C THR A 665 17.18 9.32 13.86
N ALA A 666 17.57 10.41 14.53
CA ALA A 666 16.84 10.99 15.66
C ALA A 666 15.89 12.14 15.27
N ASP A 667 15.92 12.60 14.01
CA ASP A 667 15.13 13.75 13.51
C ASP A 667 14.69 13.55 12.03
N PRO A 668 13.98 12.44 11.71
CA PRO A 668 13.56 12.12 10.35
C PRO A 668 12.55 13.14 9.81
N THR A 669 12.81 13.66 8.61
CA THR A 669 12.07 14.81 8.04
C THR A 669 11.43 14.45 6.70
N GLU A 670 10.14 14.74 6.52
CA GLU A 670 9.48 14.68 5.21
C GLU A 670 10.00 15.80 4.30
N ILE A 671 10.50 15.44 3.11
CA ILE A 671 11.11 16.36 2.14
C ILE A 671 10.33 16.49 0.83
N ALA A 672 9.46 15.53 0.53
CA ALA A 672 8.50 15.53 -0.57
C ALA A 672 7.32 14.59 -0.23
N PHE A 673 6.15 14.85 -0.81
CA PHE A 673 4.98 13.96 -0.69
C PHE A 673 4.08 14.07 -1.92
N PHE A 674 3.28 13.04 -2.16
CA PHE A 674 2.20 13.03 -3.16
C PHE A 674 0.99 12.28 -2.59
N ASP A 675 -0.19 12.89 -2.63
CA ASP A 675 -1.40 12.32 -2.05
C ASP A 675 -2.65 12.66 -2.87
N ARG A 676 -3.71 11.84 -2.73
CA ARG A 676 -5.00 12.00 -3.40
C ARG A 676 -6.13 11.67 -2.45
N GLY A 677 -7.18 12.49 -2.44
CA GLY A 677 -8.37 12.26 -1.61
C GLY A 677 -9.05 10.90 -1.84
N PRO A 678 -10.05 10.55 -1.02
CA PRO A 678 -10.58 9.19 -0.90
C PRO A 678 -11.09 8.62 -2.24
N ILE A 679 -11.23 7.30 -2.35
CA ILE A 679 -11.95 6.71 -3.49
C ILE A 679 -13.43 7.17 -3.52
N HIS A 680 -14.06 7.27 -2.35
CA HIS A 680 -15.47 7.63 -2.18
C HIS A 680 -15.68 8.51 -0.95
N ALA A 681 -16.58 9.51 -1.04
CA ALA A 681 -16.74 10.54 0.00
C ALA A 681 -17.43 10.05 1.30
N GLU A 682 -18.17 8.93 1.22
CA GLU A 682 -19.04 8.44 2.30
C GLU A 682 -18.82 6.96 2.64
N ARG A 683 -17.84 6.28 2.01
CA ARG A 683 -17.64 4.83 2.18
C ARG A 683 -16.15 4.49 2.20
N LYS A 684 -15.74 3.70 3.20
CA LYS A 684 -14.38 3.15 3.31
C LYS A 684 -14.15 2.14 2.17
N VAL A 685 -13.12 2.37 1.35
CA VAL A 685 -12.71 1.47 0.26
C VAL A 685 -11.22 1.21 0.37
N ILE A 686 -10.79 -0.05 0.47
CA ILE A 686 -9.38 -0.41 0.61
C ILE A 686 -8.62 -0.01 -0.66
N ALA A 687 -7.77 1.01 -0.56
CA ALA A 687 -7.15 1.64 -1.71
C ALA A 687 -5.83 2.39 -1.37
N GLY A 688 -5.39 3.24 -2.31
CA GLY A 688 -4.14 3.98 -2.20
C GLY A 688 -2.93 3.18 -2.69
N PHE A 689 -1.71 3.57 -2.30
CA PHE A 689 -0.47 2.90 -2.76
C PHE A 689 -0.12 1.68 -1.90
N TRP A 690 0.09 0.53 -2.53
CA TRP A 690 0.68 -0.66 -1.89
C TRP A 690 2.19 -0.52 -1.79
N SER A 691 2.87 -0.13 -2.87
CA SER A 691 4.33 0.04 -2.86
C SER A 691 4.74 1.27 -3.65
N THR A 692 5.84 1.90 -3.23
CA THR A 692 6.46 2.99 -3.98
C THR A 692 7.98 2.83 -4.02
N TYR A 693 8.53 2.61 -5.22
CA TYR A 693 9.95 2.27 -5.38
C TYR A 693 10.68 3.26 -6.29
N TRP A 694 11.87 3.69 -5.86
CA TRP A 694 12.80 4.39 -6.72
C TRP A 694 13.49 3.41 -7.67
N TYR A 695 13.52 3.73 -8.97
CA TYR A 695 14.29 3.00 -9.97
C TYR A 695 14.71 3.95 -11.11
N ASN A 696 15.99 3.93 -11.48
CA ASN A 696 16.58 4.70 -12.59
C ASN A 696 16.15 6.18 -12.68
N GLY A 697 16.02 6.86 -11.54
CA GLY A 697 15.69 8.29 -11.49
C GLY A 697 14.21 8.63 -11.48
N LYS A 698 13.32 7.64 -11.47
CA LYS A 698 11.88 7.77 -11.28
C LYS A 698 11.44 7.11 -9.98
N ILE A 699 10.24 7.45 -9.52
CA ILE A 699 9.53 6.75 -8.45
C ILE A 699 8.29 6.12 -9.08
N TYR A 700 8.11 4.82 -8.91
CA TYR A 700 6.96 4.07 -9.39
C TYR A 700 6.07 3.71 -8.21
N GLY A 701 4.75 3.90 -8.32
CA GLY A 701 3.80 3.58 -7.26
C GLY A 701 2.68 2.66 -7.74
N THR A 702 2.56 1.45 -7.17
CA THR A 702 1.42 0.56 -7.44
C THR A 702 0.25 0.95 -6.53
N ALA A 703 -0.80 1.50 -7.13
CA ALA A 703 -2.04 1.80 -6.42
C ALA A 703 -3.01 0.62 -6.50
N ILE A 704 -3.47 0.15 -5.34
CA ILE A 704 -4.30 -1.06 -5.14
C ILE A 704 -5.44 -1.15 -6.16
N LEU A 705 -6.17 -0.04 -6.36
CA LEU A 705 -7.30 0.08 -7.29
C LEU A 705 -7.08 1.05 -8.46
N ARG A 706 -6.32 2.15 -8.26
CA ARG A 706 -6.16 3.20 -9.28
C ARG A 706 -5.20 2.79 -10.42
N GLY A 707 -4.28 1.85 -10.19
CA GLY A 707 -3.36 1.35 -11.22
C GLY A 707 -1.89 1.55 -10.88
N LEU A 708 -1.13 2.21 -11.76
CA LEU A 708 0.31 2.47 -11.62
C LEU A 708 0.61 3.95 -11.90
N ASP A 709 1.30 4.60 -10.98
CA ASP A 709 1.80 5.96 -11.15
C ASP A 709 3.33 5.98 -11.34
N VAL A 710 3.82 6.96 -12.10
CA VAL A 710 5.23 7.28 -12.28
C VAL A 710 5.45 8.74 -11.94
N MET A 711 6.39 8.99 -11.04
CA MET A 711 6.66 10.28 -10.41
C MET A 711 8.15 10.63 -10.50
N GLU A 712 8.48 11.91 -10.34
CA GLU A 712 9.85 12.40 -10.34
C GLU A 712 10.07 13.49 -9.28
N LEU A 713 11.15 13.36 -8.51
CA LEU A 713 11.55 14.33 -7.48
C LEU A 713 12.02 15.63 -8.12
N GLN A 714 11.59 16.75 -7.55
CA GLN A 714 11.85 18.09 -8.04
C GLN A 714 12.98 18.78 -7.27
N VAL A 715 13.59 19.79 -7.87
CA VAL A 715 14.61 20.63 -7.21
C VAL A 715 13.94 21.52 -6.17
N SER A 716 14.40 21.47 -4.93
CA SER A 716 13.85 22.20 -3.79
C SER A 716 14.94 22.68 -2.82
N GLU A 717 14.54 23.36 -1.75
CA GLU A 717 15.42 23.61 -0.59
C GLU A 717 16.01 22.33 0.03
N HIS A 718 15.31 21.20 -0.08
CA HIS A 718 15.75 19.90 0.44
C HIS A 718 16.64 19.11 -0.54
N LEU A 719 16.47 19.25 -1.86
CA LEU A 719 17.19 18.47 -2.88
C LEU A 719 17.70 19.35 -4.02
N SER A 720 19.02 19.38 -4.23
CA SER A 720 19.63 20.13 -5.31
C SER A 720 19.58 19.39 -6.66
N ALA A 721 19.74 20.15 -7.75
CA ALA A 721 19.88 19.57 -9.09
C ALA A 721 21.11 18.63 -9.20
N ASN A 722 22.19 18.88 -8.45
CA ASN A 722 23.36 17.99 -8.43
C ASN A 722 23.08 16.71 -7.63
N GLU A 723 22.30 16.77 -6.55
CA GLU A 723 21.88 15.59 -5.78
C GLU A 723 20.97 14.68 -6.60
N LEU A 724 19.99 15.24 -7.31
CA LEU A 724 19.11 14.49 -8.21
C LEU A 724 19.89 13.89 -9.40
N ALA A 725 20.83 14.64 -9.98
CA ALA A 725 21.72 14.12 -11.01
C ALA A 725 22.68 13.03 -10.49
N ALA A 726 23.15 13.14 -9.25
CA ALA A 726 24.00 12.14 -8.62
C ALA A 726 23.23 10.85 -8.31
N ALA A 727 21.97 10.93 -7.86
CA ALA A 727 21.12 9.76 -7.67
C ALA A 727 20.85 9.03 -9.00
N LYS A 728 20.68 9.76 -10.11
CA LYS A 728 20.57 9.19 -11.46
C LYS A 728 21.86 8.57 -12.02
N LEU A 729 22.99 8.76 -11.34
CA LEU A 729 24.28 8.14 -11.65
C LEU A 729 24.67 7.05 -10.65
N ALA A 730 23.80 6.71 -9.70
CA ALA A 730 24.04 5.64 -8.75
C ALA A 730 24.02 4.27 -9.47
N ASP A 731 25.03 3.44 -9.21
CA ASP A 731 25.02 2.03 -9.57
C ASP A 731 24.37 1.24 -8.43
N MET A 732 23.21 0.65 -8.71
CA MET A 732 22.44 -0.23 -7.83
C MET A 732 22.32 -1.66 -8.40
N GLY A 733 23.06 -1.96 -9.48
CA GLY A 733 22.84 -3.13 -10.32
C GLY A 733 21.70 -2.99 -11.33
N ASP A 734 21.60 -3.97 -12.24
CA ASP A 734 20.62 -4.05 -13.33
C ASP A 734 19.18 -4.40 -12.88
N THR A 735 18.97 -4.77 -11.61
CA THR A 735 17.75 -5.43 -11.12
C THR A 735 17.36 -4.89 -9.75
N PHE A 736 16.08 -4.59 -9.55
CA PHE A 736 15.49 -4.25 -8.25
C PHE A 736 14.41 -5.28 -7.93
N ASN A 737 14.48 -5.87 -6.73
CA ASN A 737 13.44 -6.73 -6.18
C ASN A 737 12.98 -6.17 -4.82
N PRO A 738 11.67 -6.27 -4.51
CA PRO A 738 11.15 -6.07 -3.16
C PRO A 738 11.98 -6.86 -2.12
N GLN A 739 12.16 -6.26 -0.93
CA GLN A 739 12.92 -6.82 0.19
C GLN A 739 14.37 -7.28 -0.16
N GLN A 740 14.98 -6.83 -1.26
CA GLN A 740 16.37 -7.12 -1.62
C GLN A 740 17.18 -5.82 -1.81
N GLN A 741 18.24 -5.63 -1.02
CA GLN A 741 19.12 -4.46 -1.09
C GLN A 741 20.53 -4.80 -1.60
N PHE A 742 21.02 -3.97 -2.51
CA PHE A 742 22.37 -4.00 -3.06
C PHE A 742 23.21 -2.83 -2.55
N GLU A 743 24.54 -2.98 -2.50
CA GLU A 743 25.45 -1.89 -2.14
C GLU A 743 25.44 -0.83 -3.25
N VAL A 744 24.93 0.36 -2.94
CA VAL A 744 24.88 1.46 -3.90
C VAL A 744 26.22 2.19 -3.96
N THR A 745 26.74 2.37 -5.17
CA THR A 745 27.97 3.12 -5.42
C THR A 745 27.76 4.26 -6.42
N TRP A 746 28.71 5.18 -6.53
CA TRP A 746 28.65 6.31 -7.47
C TRP A 746 29.94 6.43 -8.28
N PRO A 747 29.87 6.76 -9.59
CA PRO A 747 31.04 6.92 -10.44
C PRO A 747 31.87 8.14 -10.03
N VAL A 748 33.14 8.13 -10.44
CA VAL A 748 34.11 9.18 -10.09
C VAL A 748 33.91 10.41 -10.99
N GLU A 749 32.76 11.07 -10.91
CA GLU A 749 32.34 12.20 -11.77
C GLU A 749 32.21 13.54 -10.99
N PRO A 750 32.43 14.70 -11.63
CA PRO A 750 32.41 16.00 -10.93
C PRO A 750 31.09 16.36 -10.26
N VAL A 751 29.95 15.92 -10.81
CA VAL A 751 28.61 16.20 -10.27
C VAL A 751 28.38 15.58 -8.88
N ILE A 752 28.97 14.41 -8.60
CA ILE A 752 28.94 13.80 -7.25
C ILE A 752 29.65 14.72 -6.23
N GLY A 753 30.70 15.42 -6.68
CA GLY A 753 31.42 16.40 -5.86
C GLY A 753 30.60 17.66 -5.62
N LEU A 754 29.85 18.11 -6.63
CA LEU A 754 28.92 19.24 -6.50
C LEU A 754 27.75 18.90 -5.55
N ALA A 755 27.23 17.67 -5.57
CA ALA A 755 26.20 17.20 -4.64
C ALA A 755 26.66 17.28 -3.17
N TYR A 756 27.86 16.76 -2.86
CA TYR A 756 28.44 16.90 -1.51
C TYR A 756 28.64 18.37 -1.11
N LEU A 757 29.01 19.25 -2.04
CA LEU A 757 29.20 20.68 -1.76
C LEU A 757 27.87 21.42 -1.54
N ASP A 758 26.80 21.04 -2.24
CA ASP A 758 25.45 21.57 -2.00
C ASP A 758 24.95 21.17 -0.60
N GLN A 759 25.22 19.92 -0.19
CA GLN A 759 24.95 19.45 1.17
C GLN A 759 25.75 20.23 2.23
N PHE A 760 27.04 20.50 1.98
CA PHE A 760 27.88 21.28 2.90
C PHE A 760 27.50 22.77 2.98
N ASP A 761 27.00 23.36 1.89
CA ASP A 761 26.51 24.73 1.89
C ASP A 761 25.17 24.85 2.66
N ARG A 762 24.43 23.75 2.85
CA ARG A 762 23.26 23.65 3.77
C ARG A 762 23.64 23.33 5.22
N ASP A 763 24.49 22.34 5.47
CA ASP A 763 24.86 21.91 6.85
C ASP A 763 25.95 22.78 7.52
N GLY A 764 26.57 23.70 6.77
CA GLY A 764 27.65 24.59 7.25
C GLY A 764 28.97 23.88 7.54
N GLY A 765 29.07 22.59 7.22
CA GLY A 765 30.14 21.68 7.56
C GLY A 765 31.45 21.92 6.81
N LEU A 766 31.48 22.76 5.78
CA LEU A 766 32.70 23.14 5.07
C LEU A 766 32.88 24.67 5.01
N ASP A 767 34.14 25.13 5.07
CA ASP A 767 34.47 26.55 4.88
C ASP A 767 34.17 27.02 3.45
N LYS A 768 33.67 28.25 3.32
CA LYS A 768 33.21 28.81 2.04
C LYS A 768 34.33 29.01 1.02
N ALA A 769 35.56 29.32 1.43
CA ALA A 769 36.67 29.43 0.48
C ALA A 769 37.07 28.05 -0.06
N ASN A 770 37.02 27.01 0.77
CA ASN A 770 37.19 25.63 0.32
C ASN A 770 36.03 25.16 -0.58
N SER A 771 34.78 25.51 -0.27
CA SER A 771 33.60 25.20 -1.11
C SER A 771 33.72 25.86 -2.50
N THR A 772 34.01 27.17 -2.56
CA THR A 772 34.24 27.87 -3.83
C THR A 772 35.40 27.26 -4.64
N LEU A 773 36.56 27.03 -4.02
CA LEU A 773 37.71 26.43 -4.71
C LEU A 773 37.41 25.00 -5.21
N ALA A 774 36.63 24.21 -4.46
CA ALA A 774 36.18 22.90 -4.91
C ALA A 774 35.31 23.01 -6.16
N ARG A 775 34.31 23.90 -6.17
CA ARG A 775 33.43 24.13 -7.34
C ARG A 775 34.21 24.64 -8.56
N GLU A 776 35.15 25.56 -8.38
CA GLU A 776 36.04 26.07 -9.44
C GLU A 776 36.89 24.97 -10.06
N LEU A 777 37.48 24.09 -9.25
CA LEU A 777 38.28 22.96 -9.75
C LEU A 777 37.39 21.91 -10.43
N LEU A 778 36.27 21.51 -9.83
CA LEU A 778 35.33 20.54 -10.42
C LEU A 778 34.79 21.00 -11.78
N SER A 779 34.51 22.29 -11.96
CA SER A 779 34.12 22.86 -13.26
C SER A 779 35.24 22.74 -14.31
N GLN A 780 36.49 22.98 -13.94
CA GLN A 780 37.64 22.76 -14.83
C GLN A 780 37.84 21.26 -15.17
N VAL A 781 37.59 20.37 -14.20
CA VAL A 781 37.67 18.92 -14.43
C VAL A 781 36.63 18.47 -15.46
N GLN A 782 35.38 18.95 -15.35
CA GLN A 782 34.33 18.62 -16.31
C GLN A 782 34.77 18.93 -17.76
N VAL A 783 35.27 20.15 -18.01
CA VAL A 783 35.76 20.54 -19.35
C VAL A 783 36.90 19.64 -19.83
N MET A 784 37.82 19.22 -18.95
CA MET A 784 38.90 18.30 -19.34
C MET A 784 38.39 16.87 -19.62
N LEU A 785 37.38 16.39 -18.90
CA LEU A 785 36.75 15.10 -19.16
C LEU A 785 35.94 15.11 -20.46
N ASP A 786 35.12 16.14 -20.68
CA ASP A 786 34.32 16.35 -21.89
C ASP A 786 35.20 16.43 -23.16
N GLU A 787 36.35 17.08 -23.06
CA GLU A 787 37.33 17.18 -24.15
C GLU A 787 38.31 15.98 -24.22
N ASN A 788 38.21 15.02 -23.30
CA ASN A 788 39.13 13.87 -23.12
C ASN A 788 40.62 14.27 -23.07
N LYS A 789 40.95 15.20 -22.17
CA LYS A 789 42.29 15.77 -21.96
C LYS A 789 42.82 15.52 -20.54
N SER A 790 44.13 15.39 -20.42
CA SER A 790 44.86 15.31 -19.15
C SER A 790 45.45 16.67 -18.76
N ASP A 791 45.29 17.09 -17.49
CA ASP A 791 45.99 18.24 -16.92
C ASP A 791 46.58 17.88 -15.53
N LYS A 792 47.92 17.81 -15.49
CA LYS A 792 48.68 17.45 -14.28
C LYS A 792 48.76 18.58 -13.25
N GLN A 793 48.55 19.83 -13.64
CA GLN A 793 48.45 20.97 -12.71
C GLN A 793 47.09 20.98 -12.02
N LEU A 794 46.01 20.71 -12.77
CA LEU A 794 44.67 20.52 -12.23
C LEU A 794 44.62 19.31 -11.29
N ALA A 795 45.15 18.14 -11.71
CA ALA A 795 45.29 16.95 -10.86
C ALA A 795 46.05 17.24 -9.55
N THR A 796 47.18 17.96 -9.63
CA THR A 796 47.96 18.37 -8.44
C THR A 796 47.16 19.31 -7.52
N SER A 797 46.26 20.12 -8.08
CA SER A 797 45.44 21.06 -7.31
C SER A 797 44.30 20.36 -6.57
N LEU A 798 43.64 19.41 -7.21
CA LEU A 798 42.65 18.51 -6.58
C LEU A 798 43.26 17.72 -5.41
N GLN A 799 44.44 17.13 -5.60
CA GLN A 799 45.16 16.38 -4.55
C GLN A 799 45.51 17.26 -3.34
N LYS A 800 45.96 18.51 -3.59
CA LYS A 800 46.22 19.49 -2.51
C LYS A 800 44.95 19.87 -1.76
N LEU A 801 43.84 20.10 -2.47
CA LEU A 801 42.56 20.40 -1.84
C LEU A 801 42.07 19.22 -0.98
N ALA A 802 42.07 17.99 -1.51
CA ALA A 802 41.69 16.79 -0.76
C ALA A 802 42.54 16.62 0.53
N ALA A 803 43.84 16.87 0.47
CA ALA A 803 44.71 16.85 1.64
C ALA A 803 44.38 17.96 2.67
N ALA A 804 43.87 19.11 2.22
CA ALA A 804 43.53 20.26 3.05
C ALA A 804 42.12 20.21 3.65
N LEU A 805 41.12 19.64 2.97
CA LEU A 805 39.71 19.61 3.39
C LEU A 805 39.49 19.07 4.82
N ARG A 806 38.75 19.80 5.64
CA ARG A 806 38.31 19.42 7.01
C ARG A 806 36.86 19.86 7.21
N THR A 807 36.15 19.22 8.13
CA THR A 807 34.84 19.71 8.58
C THR A 807 34.99 20.89 9.54
N ASN A 808 34.02 21.78 9.53
CA ASN A 808 33.84 22.84 10.53
C ASN A 808 33.08 22.35 11.78
N ASN A 809 32.43 21.19 11.68
CA ASN A 809 31.59 20.60 12.71
C ASN A 809 32.10 19.19 13.11
N ASN A 810 31.50 18.64 14.17
CA ASN A 810 31.77 17.29 14.67
C ASN A 810 30.65 16.29 14.29
N ASN A 811 29.77 16.63 13.35
CA ASN A 811 28.67 15.75 12.92
C ASN A 811 29.24 14.53 12.15
N LEU A 812 28.76 13.33 12.45
CA LEU A 812 29.26 12.07 11.90
C LEU A 812 29.02 11.98 10.38
N ASN A 813 27.86 12.42 9.91
CA ASN A 813 27.50 12.43 8.50
C ASN A 813 28.32 13.46 7.71
N SER A 814 28.56 14.66 8.25
CA SER A 814 29.51 15.62 7.67
C SER A 814 30.94 15.03 7.60
N GLN A 815 31.34 14.18 8.57
CA GLN A 815 32.63 13.45 8.53
C GLN A 815 32.65 12.31 7.50
N LYS A 816 31.55 11.56 7.30
CA LYS A 816 31.39 10.62 6.17
C LYS A 816 31.53 11.38 4.84
N ARG A 817 30.75 12.45 4.65
CA ARG A 817 30.74 13.30 3.44
C ARG A 817 32.12 13.89 3.12
N ILE A 818 32.87 14.40 4.11
CA ILE A 818 34.19 15.01 3.83
C ILE A 818 35.24 13.95 3.47
N THR A 819 35.02 12.70 3.84
CA THR A 819 35.89 11.57 3.50
C THR A 819 35.60 11.13 2.06
N LYS A 820 34.33 10.94 1.71
CA LYS A 820 33.91 10.62 0.33
C LYS A 820 34.26 11.73 -0.68
N LEU A 821 34.13 13.00 -0.32
CA LEU A 821 34.56 14.10 -1.18
C LEU A 821 36.09 14.08 -1.45
N LYS A 822 36.92 13.63 -0.50
CA LYS A 822 38.37 13.47 -0.71
C LYS A 822 38.70 12.31 -1.62
N GLU A 823 38.05 11.16 -1.41
CA GLU A 823 38.18 9.97 -2.26
C GLU A 823 37.85 10.34 -3.72
N LEU A 824 36.72 11.04 -3.93
CA LEU A 824 36.31 11.54 -5.24
C LEU A 824 37.34 12.49 -5.88
N LEU A 825 37.82 13.51 -5.14
CA LEU A 825 38.80 14.47 -5.66
C LEU A 825 40.14 13.79 -6.03
N GLN A 826 40.54 12.73 -5.31
CA GLN A 826 41.73 11.93 -5.63
C GLN A 826 41.50 11.02 -6.86
N GLY A 827 40.30 10.45 -7.01
CA GLY A 827 39.91 9.71 -8.20
C GLY A 827 39.87 10.60 -9.46
N LEU A 828 39.23 11.77 -9.38
CA LEU A 828 39.20 12.77 -10.45
C LEU A 828 40.61 13.24 -10.84
N ALA A 829 41.49 13.47 -9.86
CA ALA A 829 42.90 13.77 -10.12
C ALA A 829 43.62 12.63 -10.87
N SER A 830 43.25 11.39 -10.61
CA SER A 830 43.86 10.21 -11.24
C SER A 830 43.39 10.01 -12.69
N ARG A 831 42.21 10.51 -13.06
CA ARG A 831 41.71 10.55 -14.45
C ARG A 831 42.41 11.59 -15.33
N LEU A 832 43.21 12.51 -14.76
CA LEU A 832 43.79 13.67 -15.44
C LEU A 832 45.33 13.59 -15.65
N VAL A 833 45.94 12.41 -15.54
CA VAL A 833 47.42 12.21 -15.52
C VAL A 833 47.92 11.29 -16.63
#